data_AF-A0A496PYI1-F1
#
_entry.id   AF-A0A496PYI1-F1
#
_cell.length_a   1.000
_cell.length_b   1.000
_cell.length_c   1.000
_cell.angle_alpha   90.00
_cell.angle_beta   90.00
_cell.angle_gamma   90.00
#
_symmetry.space_group_name_H-M   'P 1'
#
loop_
_entity.id
_entity.type
_entity.pdbx_description
1 polymer ?
#
loop_
_entity_poly.entity_id
_entity_poly.type
_entity_poly.pdbx_seq_one_letter_code
_entity_poly.pdbx_strand_id
1 'polypeptide(L)'
;MLIASAVPASGQTTRIMPCGDSITYDNHSGDARPVGERISYRYPLWQLLTNAGADFEFVGGVYAGYDIIPDPQDAHNEGWPGWTDNQVAAAIYGWLVANPADIVLLHIGTNAVNVDPGQVEDILDEVDRYESDYSATVHVVLAKIINRITYDSTTSQFNTNIETMALARAGDLITIVDMEDGAGVIYDYPASGGDMIDNLHPTDDGYGKMAYVWYEALQTLMPDASLTCPLDISNYWMMEKEFAPYVNQFGMIARSANPPGWTTGRVGYGQLFDYTNEVDVEDDDTLDWGPSDSFTLEFWMKKTNPVHGTATDNNEVILGRDDSTTQQHWWLGVAATTSPPGKACFHLRDNNFNGNAIYGTTVIQDGMWHHVAAVRDGSTGTNYLYVDGVEEGSLAMAYPGGFVADDIPMNIGWLNLGSSYYHYDGIVDEIAIFDRALSDTEIAGHYVAGNGGLGYCTGGDYAPAITSTPVTEVYSDESYAYDVQAVGNPAPAFALLQAPPGMTIDPVTGLVWWLPTGTGDFTVEVEASNSQGTDTQLYTLSVTERPDCPADMDTYWKLEETSGTTYEDFMNNLQGQALVSPPTPTSPGIVGDCQDFNGTSDFITVDDDPLLDWAVDTSFTIELWFNATNVSSRNKVMIGRDENSGTHWWLGLNQSTGYANWNLLDSSRTGAAVTGSTSLNDGGWHHLVAVRDESLNQNRLYVDGGLVGTATHDYGADFGASTTLGIGYMAYNLNPDYYYDGLLDEIALYDRPLTEGEILDHWNGGAGKSYCVEGPAAPVIVSAPVTTGTVGDPYVYDVNATGNP
;
A
#
# COMPACT_ATOMS: atom_id res chain seq x y z
N MET A 1 -25.58 41.31 -8.93
CA MET A 1 -24.57 42.29 -8.51
C MET A 1 -23.41 41.44 -8.04
N LEU A 2 -22.31 41.41 -8.79
CA LEU A 2 -21.15 40.58 -8.45
C LEU A 2 -20.59 41.13 -7.13
N ILE A 3 -20.59 40.29 -6.10
CA ILE A 3 -19.92 40.57 -4.83
C ILE A 3 -18.43 40.57 -5.17
N ALA A 4 -17.75 41.71 -4.99
CA ALA A 4 -16.32 41.77 -5.17
C ALA A 4 -15.67 40.94 -4.06
N SER A 5 -14.79 40.00 -4.44
CA SER A 5 -13.93 39.31 -3.49
C SER A 5 -12.95 40.32 -2.90
N ALA A 6 -12.84 40.39 -1.57
CA ALA A 6 -11.79 41.15 -0.89
C ALA A 6 -10.39 40.56 -1.14
N VAL A 7 -10.34 39.27 -1.45
CA VAL A 7 -9.09 38.55 -1.69
C VAL A 7 -8.63 38.81 -3.13
N PRO A 8 -7.35 39.20 -3.32
CA PRO A 8 -6.78 39.44 -4.64
C PRO A 8 -6.99 38.27 -5.60
N ALA A 9 -7.02 38.55 -6.89
CA ALA A 9 -7.10 37.50 -7.91
C ALA A 9 -5.85 36.60 -7.83
N SER A 10 -6.00 35.31 -8.13
CA SER A 10 -4.90 34.33 -8.18
C SER A 10 -3.62 34.90 -8.81
N GLY A 11 -2.50 34.83 -8.06
CA GLY A 11 -1.19 35.37 -8.44
C GLY A 11 -0.84 36.75 -7.87
N GLN A 12 -1.54 37.22 -6.83
CA GLN A 12 -1.18 38.39 -6.02
C GLN A 12 -1.11 38.01 -4.54
N THR A 13 -0.01 38.40 -3.88
CA THR A 13 0.20 38.22 -2.43
C THR A 13 -0.93 38.82 -1.61
N THR A 14 -1.57 37.99 -0.78
CA THR A 14 -2.64 38.42 0.14
C THR A 14 -2.04 38.98 1.42
N ARG A 15 -2.36 40.23 1.76
CA ARG A 15 -1.83 40.88 2.97
C ARG A 15 -2.77 40.64 4.15
N ILE A 16 -2.27 39.95 5.16
CA ILE A 16 -3.03 39.55 6.34
C ILE A 16 -2.52 40.35 7.53
N MET A 17 -3.42 41.03 8.26
CA MET A 17 -3.07 41.76 9.47
C MET A 17 -3.54 40.99 10.71
N PRO A 18 -2.64 40.30 11.43
CA PRO A 18 -2.95 39.77 12.76
C PRO A 18 -3.17 40.95 13.73
N CYS A 19 -4.39 41.14 14.22
CA CYS A 19 -4.78 42.30 15.00
C CYS A 19 -5.42 41.88 16.33
N GLY A 20 -4.90 42.40 17.43
CA GLY A 20 -5.42 42.04 18.74
C GLY A 20 -4.61 42.56 19.91
N ASP A 21 -4.63 41.79 20.99
CA ASP A 21 -3.97 42.14 22.25
C ASP A 21 -2.72 41.29 22.53
N SER A 22 -2.45 40.99 23.81
CA SER A 22 -1.32 40.19 24.25
C SER A 22 -1.36 38.76 23.74
N ILE A 23 -2.54 38.23 23.40
CA ILE A 23 -2.66 36.90 22.80
C ILE A 23 -2.14 36.93 21.37
N THR A 24 -2.45 37.94 20.57
CA THR A 24 -1.90 38.08 19.19
C THR A 24 -0.39 38.40 19.20
N TYR A 25 0.06 39.16 20.20
CA TYR A 25 1.47 39.51 20.33
C TYR A 25 2.35 38.38 20.89
N ASP A 26 1.78 37.51 21.74
CA ASP A 26 2.49 36.58 22.65
C ASP A 26 3.27 37.30 23.78
N ASN A 27 2.53 37.87 24.73
CA ASN A 27 3.11 38.48 25.92
C ASN A 27 2.29 38.22 27.19
N HIS A 28 2.70 37.21 27.95
CA HIS A 28 2.09 36.87 29.22
C HIS A 28 2.75 37.59 30.41
N SER A 29 2.11 37.53 31.58
CA SER A 29 2.65 38.19 32.78
C SER A 29 3.98 37.55 33.20
N GLY A 30 5.02 38.37 33.37
CA GLY A 30 6.34 37.91 33.78
C GLY A 30 7.19 37.29 32.66
N ASP A 31 6.74 37.39 31.40
CA ASP A 31 7.46 36.86 30.25
C ASP A 31 8.81 37.58 30.04
N ALA A 32 9.90 36.80 30.18
CA ALA A 32 11.27 37.27 30.04
C ALA A 32 11.87 36.98 28.65
N ARG A 33 11.13 36.33 27.75
CA ARG A 33 11.59 36.02 26.40
C ARG A 33 11.86 37.31 25.61
N PRO A 34 12.94 37.35 24.79
CA PRO A 34 13.19 38.42 23.83
C PRO A 34 12.00 38.68 22.90
N VAL A 35 11.91 39.88 22.33
CA VAL A 35 10.85 40.23 21.38
C VAL A 35 10.90 39.36 20.11
N GLY A 36 12.09 38.92 19.71
CA GLY A 36 12.26 38.03 18.56
C GLY A 36 11.71 36.62 18.75
N GLU A 37 11.39 36.20 19.99
CA GLU A 37 10.82 34.87 20.28
C GLU A 37 9.28 34.89 20.47
N ARG A 38 8.63 36.06 20.35
CA ARG A 38 7.20 36.24 20.65
C ARG A 38 6.35 36.22 19.39
N ILE A 39 5.79 35.06 19.06
CA ILE A 39 5.18 34.81 17.75
C ILE A 39 3.72 34.32 17.79
N SER A 40 3.20 33.86 18.93
CA SER A 40 1.77 33.49 19.07
C SER A 40 1.35 32.40 18.07
N TYR A 41 0.03 32.30 17.78
CA TYR A 41 -0.57 31.51 16.71
C TYR A 41 -0.04 31.87 15.32
N ARG A 42 0.65 33.02 15.15
CA ARG A 42 1.10 33.49 13.83
C ARG A 42 2.10 32.54 13.21
N TYR A 43 2.97 31.89 14.00
CA TYR A 43 3.91 30.92 13.46
C TYR A 43 3.23 29.63 12.96
N PRO A 44 2.47 28.88 13.80
CA PRO A 44 1.77 27.70 13.28
C PRO A 44 0.81 28.03 12.14
N LEU A 45 0.21 29.23 12.12
CA LEU A 45 -0.59 29.68 10.98
C LEU A 45 0.26 29.91 9.72
N TRP A 46 1.41 30.59 9.86
CA TRP A 46 2.36 30.79 8.75
C TRP A 46 2.76 29.46 8.12
N GLN A 47 2.99 28.45 8.95
CA GLN A 47 3.35 27.12 8.47
C GLN A 47 2.23 26.46 7.69
N LEU A 48 1.01 26.44 8.22
CA LEU A 48 -0.16 25.87 7.52
C LEU A 48 -0.38 26.55 6.15
N LEU A 49 -0.25 27.88 6.10
CA LEU A 49 -0.37 28.65 4.85
C LEU A 49 0.78 28.37 3.88
N THR A 50 2.03 28.34 4.36
CA THR A 50 3.22 28.09 3.53
C THR A 50 3.21 26.67 2.97
N ASN A 51 2.85 25.70 3.81
CA ASN A 51 2.68 24.30 3.44
C ASN A 51 1.59 24.15 2.38
N ALA A 52 0.53 24.97 2.46
CA ALA A 52 -0.51 25.02 1.44
C ALA A 52 -0.09 25.72 0.14
N GLY A 53 1.09 26.34 0.10
CA GLY A 53 1.56 27.09 -1.06
C GLY A 53 0.86 28.44 -1.23
N ALA A 54 0.24 28.97 -0.17
CA ALA A 54 -0.42 30.27 -0.19
C ALA A 54 0.59 31.40 -0.46
N ASP A 55 0.23 32.36 -1.32
CA ASP A 55 1.00 33.60 -1.50
C ASP A 55 0.45 34.67 -0.55
N PHE A 56 1.14 34.90 0.57
CA PHE A 56 0.70 35.83 1.61
C PHE A 56 1.85 36.60 2.24
N GLU A 57 1.49 37.68 2.93
CA GLU A 57 2.40 38.47 3.77
C GLU A 57 1.66 38.89 5.05
N PHE A 58 2.25 38.67 6.22
CA PHE A 58 1.75 39.31 7.44
C PHE A 58 2.16 40.78 7.49
N VAL A 59 1.19 41.68 7.74
CA VAL A 59 1.40 43.13 7.74
C VAL A 59 1.01 43.78 9.08
N GLY A 60 1.69 44.88 9.42
CA GLY A 60 1.43 45.65 10.63
C GLY A 60 2.64 46.44 11.12
N GLY A 61 2.39 47.40 12.02
CA GLY A 61 3.42 48.27 12.58
C GLY A 61 4.23 47.65 13.72
N VAL A 62 3.76 46.56 14.31
CA VAL A 62 4.47 45.80 15.35
C VAL A 62 5.33 44.73 14.69
N TYR A 63 6.54 44.51 15.22
CA TYR A 63 7.51 43.55 14.70
C TYR A 63 8.03 42.65 15.84
N ALA A 64 7.59 41.40 15.88
CA ALA A 64 7.90 40.44 16.95
C ALA A 64 7.84 38.99 16.44
N GLY A 65 8.71 38.12 16.96
CA GLY A 65 8.82 36.72 16.54
C GLY A 65 9.81 36.44 15.40
N TYR A 66 10.64 37.42 15.03
CA TYR A 66 11.60 37.36 13.92
C TYR A 66 12.80 36.41 14.11
N ASP A 67 13.01 35.89 15.32
CA ASP A 67 14.02 34.85 15.58
C ASP A 67 13.46 33.43 15.35
N ILE A 68 12.14 33.29 15.18
CA ILE A 68 11.43 32.01 15.03
C ILE A 68 10.88 31.81 13.62
N ILE A 69 10.28 32.84 13.03
CA ILE A 69 9.67 32.73 11.69
C ILE A 69 10.75 32.72 10.59
N PRO A 70 10.77 31.72 9.68
CA PRO A 70 11.83 31.60 8.67
C PRO A 70 11.91 32.75 7.68
N ASP A 71 10.78 33.38 7.34
CA ASP A 71 10.74 34.66 6.63
C ASP A 71 10.50 35.81 7.62
N PRO A 72 11.53 36.59 8.00
CA PRO A 72 11.37 37.66 8.96
C PRO A 72 10.43 38.79 8.49
N GLN A 73 10.06 38.87 7.21
CA GLN A 73 9.04 39.81 6.73
C GLN A 73 7.67 39.48 7.34
N ASP A 74 7.39 38.20 7.61
CA ASP A 74 6.12 37.76 8.19
C ASP A 74 6.06 37.90 9.73
N ALA A 75 7.06 38.53 10.37
CA ALA A 75 7.00 38.84 11.80
C ALA A 75 6.13 40.07 12.13
N HIS A 76 5.56 40.74 11.12
CA HIS A 76 4.72 41.92 11.28
C HIS A 76 3.31 41.60 11.82
N ASN A 77 2.77 42.47 12.67
CA ASN A 77 1.41 42.34 13.25
C ASN A 77 0.90 43.67 13.83
N GLU A 78 -0.32 43.65 14.37
CA GLU A 78 -0.94 44.70 15.22
C GLU A 78 -1.44 44.09 16.54
N GLY A 79 -0.63 43.25 17.17
CA GLY A 79 -0.85 42.76 18.53
C GLY A 79 -0.34 43.76 19.57
N TRP A 80 -1.21 44.22 20.46
CA TRP A 80 -0.86 45.25 21.46
C TRP A 80 -1.14 44.77 22.89
N PRO A 81 -0.11 44.32 23.64
CA PRO A 81 -0.31 43.79 24.98
C PRO A 81 -1.00 44.77 25.94
N GLY A 82 -2.07 44.31 26.58
CA GLY A 82 -2.87 45.08 27.53
C GLY A 82 -3.84 46.10 26.91
N TRP A 83 -3.93 46.17 25.58
CA TRP A 83 -4.88 47.07 24.92
C TRP A 83 -6.30 46.52 24.94
N THR A 84 -7.27 47.43 25.04
CA THR A 84 -8.70 47.12 24.89
C THR A 84 -9.14 47.32 23.45
N ASP A 85 -10.26 46.69 23.09
CA ASP A 85 -11.07 46.96 21.89
C ASP A 85 -11.28 48.45 21.60
N ASN A 86 -11.65 49.28 22.58
CA ASN A 86 -11.74 50.74 22.36
C ASN A 86 -10.42 51.40 21.90
N GLN A 87 -9.27 50.92 22.36
CA GLN A 87 -7.98 51.46 21.93
C GLN A 87 -7.63 51.00 20.51
N VAL A 88 -7.99 49.77 20.15
CA VAL A 88 -7.87 49.27 18.77
C VAL A 88 -8.80 50.04 17.83
N ALA A 89 -10.05 50.32 18.23
CA ALA A 89 -10.99 51.13 17.45
C ALA A 89 -10.40 52.50 17.10
N ALA A 90 -9.73 53.14 18.06
CA ALA A 90 -9.09 54.44 17.85
C ALA A 90 -7.86 54.41 16.92
N ALA A 91 -7.32 53.24 16.61
CA ALA A 91 -6.02 53.08 15.94
C ALA A 91 -6.09 52.36 14.59
N ILE A 92 -7.01 51.40 14.41
CA ILE A 92 -7.04 50.49 13.25
C ILE A 92 -7.11 51.20 11.90
N TYR A 93 -7.87 52.29 11.78
CA TYR A 93 -7.89 53.10 10.57
C TYR A 93 -6.49 53.60 10.19
N GLY A 94 -5.72 54.07 11.18
CA GLY A 94 -4.35 54.53 10.96
C GLY A 94 -3.39 53.39 10.59
N TRP A 95 -3.58 52.21 11.16
CA TRP A 95 -2.80 51.01 10.82
C TRP A 95 -3.07 50.55 9.39
N LEU A 96 -4.32 50.48 8.96
CA LEU A 96 -4.69 50.14 7.58
C LEU A 96 -4.19 51.17 6.57
N VAL A 97 -4.11 52.46 6.94
CA VAL A 97 -3.48 53.48 6.09
C VAL A 97 -1.97 53.26 5.96
N ALA A 98 -1.30 52.88 7.05
CA ALA A 98 0.16 52.69 7.07
C ALA A 98 0.59 51.37 6.44
N ASN A 99 -0.15 50.30 6.73
CA ASN A 99 0.08 48.92 6.36
C ASN A 99 -1.25 48.33 5.84
N PRO A 100 -1.61 48.59 4.57
CA PRO A 100 -2.91 48.16 4.07
C PRO A 100 -3.00 46.64 4.00
N ALA A 101 -4.12 46.10 4.47
CA ALA A 101 -4.41 44.68 4.53
C ALA A 101 -5.63 44.33 3.65
N ASP A 102 -5.64 43.11 3.14
CA ASP A 102 -6.77 42.52 2.43
C ASP A 102 -7.63 41.69 3.40
N ILE A 103 -6.99 41.11 4.43
CA ILE A 103 -7.65 40.37 5.53
C ILE A 103 -7.17 40.89 6.88
N VAL A 104 -8.08 41.07 7.83
CA VAL A 104 -7.76 41.34 9.24
C VAL A 104 -8.18 40.14 10.10
N LEU A 105 -7.24 39.55 10.83
CA LEU A 105 -7.54 38.53 11.84
C LEU A 105 -7.75 39.25 13.17
N LEU A 106 -9.00 39.46 13.58
CA LEU A 106 -9.35 40.29 14.73
C LEU A 106 -9.66 39.42 15.96
N HIS A 107 -8.75 39.41 16.94
CA HIS A 107 -8.94 38.76 18.25
C HIS A 107 -8.71 39.78 19.38
N ILE A 108 -9.79 40.42 19.84
CA ILE A 108 -9.75 41.51 20.81
C ILE A 108 -10.95 41.51 21.75
N GLY A 109 -10.77 42.08 22.94
CA GLY A 109 -11.80 42.16 23.99
C GLY A 109 -11.35 41.55 25.32
N THR A 110 -10.28 40.75 25.30
CA THR A 110 -9.74 39.99 26.44
C THR A 110 -9.37 40.87 27.65
N ASN A 111 -8.90 42.10 27.42
CA ASN A 111 -8.46 43.03 28.46
C ASN A 111 -9.57 43.89 29.08
N ALA A 112 -10.76 43.92 28.46
CA ALA A 112 -11.90 44.72 28.92
C ALA A 112 -13.19 43.90 28.96
N VAL A 113 -13.08 42.60 29.28
CA VAL A 113 -14.20 41.65 29.22
C VAL A 113 -15.41 42.18 29.97
N ASN A 114 -16.42 42.51 29.18
CA ASN A 114 -17.74 42.93 29.57
C ASN A 114 -18.70 42.40 28.49
N VAL A 115 -20.01 42.42 28.72
CA VAL A 115 -20.95 41.79 27.77
C VAL A 115 -21.24 42.63 26.52
N ASP A 116 -20.81 43.89 26.46
CA ASP A 116 -21.13 44.82 25.37
C ASP A 116 -20.12 44.69 24.21
N PRO A 117 -20.54 44.32 22.99
CA PRO A 117 -19.67 44.23 21.82
C PRO A 117 -19.43 45.59 21.14
N GLY A 118 -20.02 46.68 21.63
CA GLY A 118 -20.04 47.97 20.92
C GLY A 118 -18.66 48.53 20.57
N GLN A 119 -17.63 48.25 21.37
CA GLN A 119 -16.27 48.69 21.06
C GLN A 119 -15.61 47.87 19.94
N VAL A 120 -16.04 46.62 19.73
CA VAL A 120 -15.66 45.85 18.55
C VAL A 120 -16.47 46.30 17.33
N GLU A 121 -17.74 46.67 17.52
CA GLU A 121 -18.55 47.30 16.47
C GLU A 121 -17.89 48.61 15.97
N ASP A 122 -17.37 49.45 16.87
CA ASP A 122 -16.60 50.65 16.53
C ASP A 122 -15.32 50.34 15.71
N ILE A 123 -14.66 49.20 15.95
CA ILE A 123 -13.51 48.75 15.13
C ILE A 123 -13.96 48.49 13.70
N LEU A 124 -15.07 47.75 13.53
CA LEU A 124 -15.62 47.43 12.22
C LEU A 124 -16.08 48.70 11.48
N ASP A 125 -16.70 49.66 12.18
CA ASP A 125 -17.06 50.97 11.62
C ASP A 125 -15.84 51.76 11.10
N GLU A 126 -14.68 51.67 11.77
CA GLU A 126 -13.45 52.30 11.29
C GLU A 126 -12.81 51.53 10.11
N VAL A 127 -13.02 50.22 10.00
CA VAL A 127 -12.69 49.44 8.78
C VAL A 127 -13.56 49.90 7.61
N ASP A 128 -14.88 50.00 7.78
CA ASP A 128 -15.81 50.50 6.75
C ASP A 128 -15.43 51.90 6.28
N ARG A 129 -15.01 52.76 7.23
CA ARG A 129 -14.54 54.10 6.92
C ARG A 129 -13.26 54.06 6.08
N TYR A 130 -12.31 53.19 6.39
CA TYR A 130 -11.10 52.99 5.59
C TYR A 130 -11.44 52.49 4.18
N GLU A 131 -12.31 51.49 4.05
CA GLU A 131 -12.77 50.96 2.77
C GLU A 131 -13.38 52.07 1.89
N SER A 132 -14.23 52.91 2.49
CA SER A 132 -14.86 54.05 1.82
C SER A 132 -13.84 55.11 1.37
N ASP A 133 -12.91 55.49 2.24
CA ASP A 133 -11.92 56.54 1.96
C ASP A 133 -10.90 56.12 0.88
N TYR A 134 -10.54 54.84 0.83
CA TYR A 134 -9.50 54.31 -0.06
C TYR A 134 -10.04 53.48 -1.23
N SER A 135 -11.36 53.29 -1.31
CA SER A 135 -11.99 52.37 -2.28
C SER A 135 -11.37 50.96 -2.22
N ALA A 136 -11.11 50.50 -0.99
CA ALA A 136 -10.57 49.19 -0.67
C ALA A 136 -11.69 48.25 -0.21
N THR A 137 -11.35 46.97 -0.07
CA THR A 137 -12.24 45.97 0.54
C THR A 137 -11.39 45.13 1.48
N VAL A 138 -11.82 44.97 2.72
CA VAL A 138 -11.13 44.27 3.79
C VAL A 138 -12.05 43.18 4.31
N HIS A 139 -11.60 41.93 4.29
CA HIS A 139 -12.32 40.85 4.96
C HIS A 139 -11.88 40.78 6.42
N VAL A 140 -12.81 40.82 7.36
CA VAL A 140 -12.51 40.65 8.78
C VAL A 140 -12.83 39.22 9.20
N VAL A 141 -11.80 38.47 9.58
CA VAL A 141 -12.02 37.20 10.30
C VAL A 141 -12.10 37.56 11.79
N LEU A 142 -13.31 37.57 12.32
CA LEU A 142 -13.63 38.01 13.67
C LEU A 142 -13.70 36.83 14.62
N ALA A 143 -12.79 36.77 15.58
CA ALA A 143 -12.77 35.71 16.58
C ALA A 143 -13.70 36.02 17.75
N LYS A 144 -14.50 35.02 18.14
CA LYS A 144 -14.89 34.84 19.55
C LYS A 144 -13.58 34.69 20.34
N ILE A 145 -13.42 35.42 21.45
CA ILE A 145 -12.19 35.37 22.26
C ILE A 145 -12.14 34.09 23.09
N ILE A 146 -10.93 33.58 23.32
CA ILE A 146 -10.72 32.43 24.23
C ILE A 146 -11.22 32.73 25.66
N ASN A 147 -11.59 31.68 26.39
CA ASN A 147 -11.82 31.76 27.82
C ASN A 147 -10.50 31.73 28.61
N ARG A 148 -10.61 31.51 29.92
CA ARG A 148 -9.52 31.59 30.88
C ARG A 148 -9.60 30.41 31.83
N ILE A 149 -8.48 30.06 32.48
CA ILE A 149 -8.43 28.93 33.43
C ILE A 149 -9.53 29.04 34.47
N THR A 150 -9.64 30.21 35.12
CA THR A 150 -10.80 30.50 35.95
C THR A 150 -11.94 30.98 35.06
N TYR A 151 -12.75 30.03 34.58
CA TYR A 151 -13.89 30.29 33.69
C TYR A 151 -14.67 31.55 34.06
N ASP A 152 -14.90 32.41 33.07
CA ASP A 152 -15.68 33.64 33.21
C ASP A 152 -16.84 33.63 32.21
N SER A 153 -18.07 33.50 32.74
CA SER A 153 -19.29 33.52 31.93
C SER A 153 -19.50 34.83 31.17
N THR A 154 -18.83 35.91 31.58
CA THR A 154 -18.87 37.19 30.86
C THR A 154 -18.20 37.06 29.50
N THR A 155 -17.14 36.25 29.37
CA THR A 155 -16.47 35.96 28.10
C THR A 155 -17.42 35.29 27.13
N SER A 156 -18.09 34.21 27.55
CA SER A 156 -19.02 33.47 26.68
C SER A 156 -20.23 34.33 26.27
N GLN A 157 -20.72 35.18 27.18
CA GLN A 157 -21.78 36.12 26.86
C GLN A 157 -21.31 37.24 25.91
N PHE A 158 -20.10 37.74 26.07
CA PHE A 158 -19.47 38.68 25.13
C PHE A 158 -19.36 38.05 23.74
N ASN A 159 -18.83 36.83 23.65
CA ASN A 159 -18.70 36.08 22.40
C ASN A 159 -20.05 35.87 21.69
N THR A 160 -21.10 35.54 22.44
CA THR A 160 -22.47 35.43 21.90
C THR A 160 -22.96 36.77 21.33
N ASN A 161 -22.63 37.86 22.00
CA ASN A 161 -23.04 39.21 21.57
C ASN A 161 -22.20 39.72 20.39
N ILE A 162 -20.91 39.40 20.32
CA ILE A 162 -20.03 39.63 19.17
C ILE A 162 -20.60 38.93 17.93
N GLU A 163 -20.94 37.66 18.05
CA GLU A 163 -21.53 36.89 16.95
C GLU A 163 -22.86 37.51 16.49
N THR A 164 -23.73 37.86 17.44
CA THR A 164 -25.01 38.51 17.14
C THR A 164 -24.83 39.86 16.45
N MET A 165 -23.87 40.67 16.91
CA MET A 165 -23.53 41.98 16.33
C MET A 165 -23.01 41.82 14.90
N ALA A 166 -22.03 40.96 14.69
CA ALA A 166 -21.43 40.73 13.38
C ALA A 166 -22.46 40.20 12.36
N LEU A 167 -23.32 39.25 12.75
CA LEU A 167 -24.38 38.72 11.88
C LEU A 167 -25.43 39.79 11.50
N ALA A 168 -25.55 40.88 12.26
CA ALA A 168 -26.47 41.98 11.97
C ALA A 168 -25.89 43.01 10.97
N ARG A 169 -24.57 42.99 10.72
CA ARG A 169 -23.86 43.93 9.83
C ARG A 169 -23.97 43.50 8.37
N ALA A 170 -25.15 43.73 7.79
CA ALA A 170 -25.44 43.39 6.40
C ALA A 170 -24.69 44.30 5.41
N GLY A 171 -23.63 43.78 4.78
CA GLY A 171 -22.83 44.50 3.78
C GLY A 171 -21.34 44.27 3.96
N ASP A 172 -20.93 44.01 5.20
CA ASP A 172 -19.55 43.77 5.58
C ASP A 172 -19.14 42.33 5.22
N LEU A 173 -17.85 42.15 4.93
CA LEU A 173 -17.26 40.84 4.71
C LEU A 173 -16.65 40.34 6.03
N ILE A 174 -17.47 39.61 6.79
CA ILE A 174 -17.08 39.08 8.10
C ILE A 174 -17.19 37.55 8.10
N THR A 175 -16.10 36.87 8.47
CA THR A 175 -16.10 35.45 8.83
C THR A 175 -15.92 35.33 10.33
N ILE A 176 -16.84 34.66 11.03
CA ILE A 176 -16.75 34.46 12.47
C ILE A 176 -16.03 33.15 12.74
N VAL A 177 -15.08 33.17 13.67
CA VAL A 177 -14.35 31.97 14.12
C VAL A 177 -14.51 31.77 15.63
N ASP A 178 -14.58 30.52 16.06
CA ASP A 178 -14.82 30.16 17.45
C ASP A 178 -13.54 29.71 18.16
N MET A 179 -12.82 30.65 18.79
CA MET A 179 -11.65 30.30 19.59
C MET A 179 -12.00 29.83 21.00
N GLU A 180 -13.22 30.08 21.48
CA GLU A 180 -13.60 29.74 22.85
C GLU A 180 -13.74 28.23 23.01
N ASP A 181 -14.60 27.62 22.19
CA ASP A 181 -14.91 26.20 22.24
C ASP A 181 -14.40 25.47 20.99
N GLY A 182 -14.51 26.10 19.82
CA GLY A 182 -14.17 25.49 18.53
C GLY A 182 -12.69 25.18 18.34
N ALA A 183 -11.79 25.93 18.99
CA ALA A 183 -10.36 25.65 18.96
C ALA A 183 -9.96 24.43 19.83
N GLY A 184 -10.79 23.96 20.76
CA GLY A 184 -10.42 22.85 21.64
C GLY A 184 -9.29 23.19 22.64
N VAL A 185 -9.12 24.47 22.98
CA VAL A 185 -8.15 24.93 23.99
C VAL A 185 -8.55 24.38 25.36
N ILE A 186 -7.63 23.66 26.02
CA ILE A 186 -7.85 23.11 27.36
C ILE A 186 -7.50 24.19 28.38
N TYR A 187 -8.50 24.81 29.01
CA TYR A 187 -8.32 25.90 29.98
C TYR A 187 -7.79 25.42 31.36
N ASP A 188 -6.62 24.80 31.39
CA ASP A 188 -5.87 24.45 32.60
C ASP A 188 -4.37 24.71 32.38
N TYR A 189 -3.57 24.57 33.44
CA TYR A 189 -2.11 24.69 33.35
C TYR A 189 -1.47 23.43 32.72
N PRO A 190 -0.26 23.56 32.13
CA PRO A 190 0.45 22.43 31.52
C PRO A 190 0.70 21.25 32.46
N ALA A 191 0.88 21.53 33.76
CA ALA A 191 1.06 20.49 34.78
C ALA A 191 -0.17 19.57 34.95
N SER A 192 -1.32 19.98 34.45
CA SER A 192 -2.57 19.22 34.42
C SER A 192 -2.97 18.80 32.99
N GLY A 193 -2.07 18.92 32.01
CA GLY A 193 -2.38 18.68 30.60
C GLY A 193 -3.14 19.81 29.91
N GLY A 194 -3.15 21.02 30.49
CA GLY A 194 -3.84 22.17 29.90
C GLY A 194 -2.95 23.07 29.03
N ASP A 195 -3.60 23.93 28.25
CA ASP A 195 -3.00 24.75 27.19
C ASP A 195 -2.76 26.21 27.60
N MET A 196 -2.71 26.52 28.90
CA MET A 196 -2.65 27.90 29.40
C MET A 196 -1.40 28.17 30.27
N ILE A 197 -0.52 29.06 29.84
CA ILE A 197 0.71 29.45 30.58
C ILE A 197 0.36 30.18 31.87
N ASP A 198 -0.60 31.10 31.79
CA ASP A 198 -1.18 31.80 32.92
C ASP A 198 -2.71 31.76 32.84
N ASN A 199 -3.42 32.51 33.68
CA ASN A 199 -4.88 32.49 33.65
C ASN A 199 -5.48 32.97 32.31
N LEU A 200 -4.70 33.57 31.41
CA LEU A 200 -5.20 34.24 30.20
C LEU A 200 -4.49 33.83 28.90
N HIS A 201 -3.20 33.50 28.95
CA HIS A 201 -2.38 33.32 27.75
C HIS A 201 -2.18 31.84 27.42
N PRO A 202 -2.41 31.42 26.16
CA PRO A 202 -2.13 30.08 25.69
C PRO A 202 -0.64 29.69 25.78
N THR A 203 -0.38 28.39 25.86
CA THR A 203 0.91 27.78 25.52
C THR A 203 1.10 27.74 24.00
N ASP A 204 2.27 27.32 23.54
CA ASP A 204 2.51 27.07 22.11
C ASP A 204 1.49 26.06 21.53
N ASP A 205 1.06 25.08 22.34
CA ASP A 205 0.04 24.11 21.94
C ASP A 205 -1.34 24.78 21.79
N GLY A 206 -1.75 25.59 22.77
CA GLY A 206 -2.98 26.37 22.67
C GLY A 206 -2.97 27.35 21.49
N TYR A 207 -1.82 27.97 21.20
CA TYR A 207 -1.64 28.80 20.01
C TYR A 207 -1.70 27.98 18.70
N GLY A 208 -1.21 26.74 18.69
CA GLY A 208 -1.35 25.82 17.55
C GLY A 208 -2.81 25.50 17.25
N LYS A 209 -3.60 25.21 18.30
CA LYS A 209 -5.05 25.00 18.20
C LYS A 209 -5.79 26.22 17.62
N MET A 210 -5.46 27.41 18.13
CA MET A 210 -6.00 28.67 17.60
C MET A 210 -5.61 28.90 16.14
N ALA A 211 -4.37 28.60 15.77
CA ALA A 211 -3.88 28.76 14.40
C ALA A 211 -4.65 27.90 13.39
N TYR A 212 -5.02 26.67 13.77
CA TYR A 212 -5.81 25.81 12.90
C TYR A 212 -7.20 26.40 12.60
N VAL A 213 -7.88 26.96 13.61
CA VAL A 213 -9.17 27.65 13.41
C VAL A 213 -9.03 28.86 12.46
N TRP A 214 -7.94 29.63 12.58
CA TRP A 214 -7.66 30.69 11.62
C TRP A 214 -7.42 30.15 10.21
N TYR A 215 -6.67 29.07 10.09
CA TYR A 215 -6.35 28.42 8.82
C TYR A 215 -7.61 27.90 8.11
N GLU A 216 -8.54 27.26 8.83
CA GLU A 216 -9.84 26.83 8.29
C GLU A 216 -10.63 27.99 7.69
N ALA A 217 -10.68 29.13 8.38
CA ALA A 217 -11.33 30.33 7.85
C ALA A 217 -10.60 30.84 6.60
N LEU A 218 -9.27 30.93 6.63
CA LEU A 218 -8.48 31.45 5.53
C LEU A 218 -8.54 30.57 4.27
N GLN A 219 -8.63 29.24 4.40
CA GLN A 219 -8.85 28.34 3.26
C GLN A 219 -10.12 28.70 2.46
N THR A 220 -11.17 29.20 3.11
CA THR A 220 -12.40 29.62 2.43
C THR A 220 -12.25 30.95 1.69
N LEU A 221 -11.31 31.79 2.12
CA LEU A 221 -11.08 33.12 1.58
C LEU A 221 -9.99 33.11 0.50
N MET A 222 -8.98 32.26 0.68
CA MET A 222 -7.80 32.10 -0.13
C MET A 222 -7.77 30.66 -0.67
N PRO A 223 -8.32 30.40 -1.88
CA PRO A 223 -8.37 29.05 -2.42
C PRO A 223 -6.98 28.41 -2.61
N ASP A 224 -5.95 29.22 -2.79
CA ASP A 224 -4.53 28.85 -2.85
C ASP A 224 -3.94 28.51 -1.47
N ALA A 225 -4.62 28.83 -0.38
CA ALA A 225 -4.28 28.39 0.96
C ALA A 225 -4.88 27.02 1.32
N SER A 226 -5.37 26.26 0.34
CA SER A 226 -5.89 24.91 0.54
C SER A 226 -5.01 23.87 -0.12
N LEU A 227 -4.77 22.76 0.60
CA LEU A 227 -4.10 21.59 0.04
C LEU A 227 -5.13 20.61 -0.49
N THR A 228 -4.85 20.07 -1.68
CA THR A 228 -5.64 18.95 -2.21
C THR A 228 -4.97 17.65 -1.77
N CYS A 229 -5.33 17.21 -0.58
CA CYS A 229 -4.98 15.87 -0.10
C CYS A 229 -5.81 14.79 -0.81
N PRO A 230 -5.29 13.56 -0.97
CA PRO A 230 -6.12 12.37 -1.14
C PRO A 230 -7.23 12.37 -0.08
N LEU A 231 -8.46 12.00 -0.48
CA LEU A 231 -9.67 12.13 0.37
C LEU A 231 -9.66 11.23 1.63
N ASP A 232 -8.63 10.42 1.80
CA ASP A 232 -8.49 9.27 2.69
C ASP A 232 -7.20 9.29 3.52
N ILE A 233 -6.41 10.37 3.45
CA ILE A 233 -5.35 10.62 4.42
C ILE A 233 -5.97 11.23 5.67
N SER A 234 -5.84 10.54 6.81
CA SER A 234 -6.40 10.97 8.09
C SER A 234 -5.45 11.87 8.85
N ASN A 235 -4.14 11.64 8.72
CA ASN A 235 -3.13 12.46 9.38
C ASN A 235 -1.89 12.63 8.50
N TYR A 236 -1.33 13.85 8.51
CA TYR A 236 -0.16 14.18 7.70
C TYR A 236 0.72 15.23 8.35
N TRP A 237 1.90 14.82 8.82
CA TRP A 237 2.96 15.71 9.30
C TRP A 237 4.04 15.81 8.24
N MET A 238 4.12 16.96 7.58
CA MET A 238 5.19 17.29 6.62
C MET A 238 6.56 17.46 7.29
N MET A 239 6.63 17.59 8.62
CA MET A 239 7.90 17.68 9.36
C MET A 239 8.80 18.89 9.00
N GLU A 240 8.20 19.95 8.46
CA GLU A 240 8.87 21.16 7.97
C GLU A 240 9.33 22.15 9.06
N LYS A 241 9.03 21.88 10.34
CA LYS A 241 9.12 22.85 11.45
C LYS A 241 10.44 22.78 12.21
N GLU A 242 11.03 23.92 12.60
CA GLU A 242 12.25 23.92 13.45
C GLU A 242 12.02 23.57 14.94
N PHE A 243 10.82 23.82 15.49
CA PHE A 243 10.52 23.67 16.92
C PHE A 243 9.14 23.05 17.17
N ALA A 244 8.96 22.16 18.15
CA ALA A 244 7.63 21.69 18.57
C ALA A 244 6.72 22.85 19.08
N PRO A 245 5.38 22.71 19.05
CA PRO A 245 4.62 21.55 18.59
C PRO A 245 4.45 21.46 17.07
N TYR A 246 4.41 20.26 16.52
CA TYR A 246 4.14 20.01 15.10
C TYR A 246 2.64 19.90 14.87
N VAL A 247 2.06 20.86 14.15
CA VAL A 247 0.65 20.81 13.76
C VAL A 247 0.55 20.12 12.40
N ASN A 248 -0.26 19.08 12.32
CA ASN A 248 -0.50 18.34 11.09
C ASN A 248 -1.51 19.10 10.20
N GLN A 249 -1.69 18.63 8.96
CA GLN A 249 -2.56 19.30 8.00
C GLN A 249 -4.06 19.35 8.40
N PHE A 250 -4.45 18.58 9.41
CA PHE A 250 -5.81 18.43 9.95
C PHE A 250 -5.94 18.99 11.38
N GLY A 251 -4.92 19.69 11.87
CA GLY A 251 -4.96 20.36 13.17
C GLY A 251 -4.50 19.51 14.36
N MET A 252 -4.11 18.24 14.15
CA MET A 252 -3.60 17.38 15.21
C MET A 252 -2.20 17.84 15.65
N ILE A 253 -1.97 17.85 16.96
CA ILE A 253 -0.77 18.43 17.59
C ILE A 253 0.17 17.32 18.06
N ALA A 254 1.44 17.42 17.66
CA ALA A 254 2.54 16.61 18.18
C ALA A 254 3.50 17.46 19.03
N ARG A 255 3.60 17.13 20.32
CA ARG A 255 4.36 17.86 21.34
C ARG A 255 5.73 17.23 21.52
N SER A 256 6.70 18.01 22.02
CA SER A 256 8.00 17.47 22.40
C SER A 256 8.65 18.32 23.47
N ALA A 257 9.09 17.69 24.56
CA ALA A 257 9.90 18.34 25.59
C ALA A 257 11.38 18.47 25.18
N ASN A 258 11.82 17.67 24.21
CA ASN A 258 13.17 17.66 23.63
C ASN A 258 13.07 17.48 22.11
N PRO A 259 12.67 18.53 21.37
CA PRO A 259 12.37 18.42 19.94
C PRO A 259 13.60 18.00 19.14
N PRO A 260 13.43 17.17 18.09
CA PRO A 260 14.49 16.84 17.15
C PRO A 260 15.02 18.10 16.44
N GLY A 261 16.24 18.01 15.92
CA GLY A 261 16.86 19.10 15.19
C GLY A 261 16.26 19.26 13.79
N TRP A 262 16.28 20.46 13.23
CA TRP A 262 15.79 20.73 11.89
C TRP A 262 16.88 20.54 10.82
N THR A 263 16.53 19.95 9.69
CA THR A 263 17.47 19.68 8.59
C THR A 263 16.76 19.58 7.24
N THR A 264 17.50 19.43 6.14
CA THR A 264 16.92 19.15 4.82
C THR A 264 16.22 17.79 4.80
N GLY A 265 14.97 17.77 4.36
CA GLY A 265 14.11 16.60 4.24
C GLY A 265 14.24 15.92 2.88
N ARG A 266 13.36 14.94 2.65
CA ARG A 266 13.09 14.38 1.33
C ARG A 266 12.31 15.38 0.49
N VAL A 267 11.25 15.92 1.06
CA VAL A 267 10.49 17.07 0.58
C VAL A 267 10.86 18.22 1.53
N GLY A 268 11.13 19.41 1.01
CA GLY A 268 11.49 20.57 1.85
C GLY A 268 12.53 20.28 2.94
N TYR A 269 12.08 20.34 4.19
CA TYR A 269 12.81 20.10 5.43
C TYR A 269 12.25 18.89 6.19
N GLY A 270 13.04 18.36 7.11
CA GLY A 270 12.64 17.24 7.96
C GLY A 270 13.26 17.34 9.35
N GLN A 271 12.97 16.34 10.19
CA GLN A 271 13.43 16.30 11.57
C GLN A 271 14.56 15.28 11.78
N LEU A 272 15.69 15.74 12.30
CA LEU A 272 16.84 14.95 12.72
C LEU A 272 16.70 14.55 14.20
N PHE A 273 16.33 13.29 14.41
CA PHE A 273 16.31 12.65 15.72
C PHE A 273 17.72 12.16 16.10
N ASP A 274 18.08 12.29 17.37
CA ASP A 274 19.44 12.01 17.89
C ASP A 274 19.48 10.92 18.99
N TYR A 275 18.48 10.04 19.02
CA TYR A 275 18.24 9.01 20.04
C TYR A 275 17.74 9.53 21.40
N THR A 276 17.68 10.84 21.62
CA THR A 276 17.17 11.42 22.87
C THR A 276 15.87 12.20 22.70
N ASN A 277 15.43 12.38 21.46
CA ASN A 277 14.23 13.11 21.13
C ASN A 277 12.99 12.23 21.29
N GLU A 278 11.93 12.83 21.81
CA GLU A 278 10.64 12.19 22.08
C GLU A 278 9.56 13.14 21.57
N VAL A 279 8.78 12.72 20.57
CA VAL A 279 7.65 13.50 20.04
C VAL A 279 6.37 12.71 20.29
N ASP A 280 5.37 13.36 20.88
CA ASP A 280 4.10 12.76 21.30
C ASP A 280 2.93 13.45 20.62
N VAL A 281 2.17 12.70 19.84
CA VAL A 281 0.93 13.14 19.23
C VAL A 281 -0.20 12.96 20.23
N GLU A 282 -1.04 14.00 20.37
CA GLU A 282 -2.23 13.95 21.20
C GLU A 282 -3.10 12.73 20.90
N ASP A 283 -3.74 12.22 21.94
CA ASP A 283 -4.71 11.12 21.81
C ASP A 283 -5.90 11.58 20.95
N ASP A 284 -6.30 10.73 20.00
CA ASP A 284 -7.39 11.02 19.07
C ASP A 284 -8.00 9.72 18.54
N ASP A 285 -9.34 9.69 18.47
CA ASP A 285 -10.13 8.53 18.02
C ASP A 285 -9.77 8.09 16.58
N THR A 286 -9.17 8.95 15.75
CA THR A 286 -8.70 8.57 14.39
C THR A 286 -7.57 7.53 14.42
N LEU A 287 -6.94 7.31 15.58
CA LEU A 287 -5.90 6.31 15.81
C LEU A 287 -6.44 5.03 16.49
N ASP A 288 -7.76 4.95 16.70
CA ASP A 288 -8.43 3.84 17.38
C ASP A 288 -9.06 2.85 16.39
N TRP A 289 -8.25 1.89 15.95
CA TRP A 289 -8.69 0.91 14.94
C TRP A 289 -9.32 -0.34 15.55
N GLY A 290 -10.51 -0.71 15.07
CA GLY A 290 -11.18 -1.94 15.39
C GLY A 290 -10.55 -3.19 14.76
N PRO A 291 -11.04 -4.41 15.12
CA PRO A 291 -10.48 -5.67 14.64
C PRO A 291 -10.48 -5.88 13.12
N SER A 292 -11.33 -5.16 12.37
CA SER A 292 -11.49 -5.28 10.92
C SER A 292 -11.07 -4.03 10.16
N ASP A 293 -10.55 -3.01 10.85
CA ASP A 293 -10.33 -1.70 10.23
C ASP A 293 -9.00 -1.67 9.48
N SER A 294 -9.03 -1.28 8.22
CA SER A 294 -7.81 -1.14 7.42
C SER A 294 -7.13 0.20 7.71
N PHE A 295 -5.81 0.24 7.66
CA PHE A 295 -5.04 1.48 7.77
C PHE A 295 -3.69 1.33 7.09
N THR A 296 -3.06 2.46 6.77
CA THR A 296 -1.69 2.51 6.23
C THR A 296 -0.89 3.56 6.96
N LEU A 297 0.36 3.24 7.31
CA LEU A 297 1.34 4.13 7.92
C LEU A 297 2.49 4.33 6.93
N GLU A 298 2.88 5.59 6.66
CA GLU A 298 4.00 5.89 5.78
C GLU A 298 4.92 6.97 6.34
N PHE A 299 6.20 6.92 5.97
CA PHE A 299 7.15 8.01 6.17
C PHE A 299 8.35 7.90 5.23
N TRP A 300 9.08 9.01 5.09
CA TRP A 300 10.44 9.02 4.55
C TRP A 300 11.47 9.04 5.67
N MET A 301 12.55 8.27 5.50
CA MET A 301 13.63 8.20 6.47
C MET A 301 15.02 8.25 5.82
N LYS A 302 16.00 8.79 6.55
CA LYS A 302 17.41 8.70 6.18
C LYS A 302 18.30 8.51 7.40
N LYS A 303 19.12 7.46 7.41
CA LYS A 303 20.00 7.13 8.53
C LYS A 303 21.33 6.54 8.06
N THR A 304 22.41 6.92 8.74
CA THR A 304 23.77 6.35 8.53
C THR A 304 24.35 5.73 9.79
N ASN A 305 23.85 6.12 10.96
CA ASN A 305 24.29 5.55 12.21
C ASN A 305 23.81 4.09 12.27
N PRO A 306 24.63 3.14 12.76
CA PRO A 306 24.14 1.79 13.01
C PRO A 306 22.97 1.82 13.97
N VAL A 307 22.03 0.86 13.85
CA VAL A 307 20.98 0.70 14.85
C VAL A 307 21.60 0.59 16.25
N HIS A 308 21.16 1.41 17.20
CA HIS A 308 21.77 1.46 18.54
C HIS A 308 21.40 0.24 19.36
N GLY A 309 22.25 -0.80 19.44
CA GLY A 309 22.03 -1.88 20.41
C GLY A 309 22.79 -3.20 20.19
N THR A 310 22.69 -4.09 21.20
CA THR A 310 23.01 -5.52 21.05
C THR A 310 21.75 -6.29 20.67
N ALA A 311 21.90 -7.44 20.00
CA ALA A 311 20.88 -8.22 19.28
C ALA A 311 19.61 -8.69 20.05
N THR A 312 19.27 -8.17 21.23
CA THR A 312 18.09 -8.63 21.99
C THR A 312 16.97 -7.61 22.22
N ASP A 313 17.16 -6.28 22.25
CA ASP A 313 16.08 -5.39 22.76
C ASP A 313 16.00 -3.94 22.21
N ASN A 314 16.65 -3.56 21.10
CA ASN A 314 16.77 -2.14 20.70
C ASN A 314 16.28 -1.81 19.27
N ASN A 315 15.02 -2.09 18.93
CA ASN A 315 14.47 -1.61 17.65
C ASN A 315 14.30 -0.09 17.69
N GLU A 316 14.58 0.61 16.60
CA GLU A 316 14.38 2.07 16.53
C GLU A 316 13.00 2.37 15.95
N VAL A 317 12.13 3.00 16.73
CA VAL A 317 10.74 3.26 16.34
C VAL A 317 10.61 4.65 15.74
N ILE A 318 9.97 4.76 14.58
CA ILE A 318 9.66 6.03 13.94
C ILE A 318 8.21 6.42 14.19
N LEU A 319 7.27 5.47 14.11
CA LEU A 319 5.88 5.65 14.52
C LEU A 319 5.48 4.51 15.45
N GLY A 320 4.80 4.78 16.54
CA GLY A 320 4.24 3.73 17.37
C GLY A 320 3.32 4.22 18.46
N ARG A 321 2.60 3.30 19.08
CA ARG A 321 1.70 3.56 20.21
C ARG A 321 1.75 2.34 21.13
N ASP A 322 1.90 2.55 22.44
CA ASP A 322 1.85 1.50 23.46
C ASP A 322 0.91 1.90 24.59
N ASP A 323 -0.13 1.10 24.78
CA ASP A 323 -0.98 1.16 25.96
C ASP A 323 -0.58 0.05 26.92
N SER A 324 0.20 0.40 27.94
CA SER A 324 0.63 -0.55 28.97
C SER A 324 -0.52 -1.17 29.78
N THR A 325 -1.72 -0.57 29.79
CA THR A 325 -2.88 -1.03 30.57
C THR A 325 -3.59 -2.20 29.88
N THR A 326 -3.79 -2.10 28.57
CA THR A 326 -4.34 -3.16 27.72
C THR A 326 -3.26 -4.05 27.13
N GLN A 327 -1.99 -3.62 27.24
CA GLN A 327 -0.83 -4.21 26.59
C GLN A 327 -0.93 -4.22 25.06
N GLN A 328 -1.76 -3.37 24.46
CA GLN A 328 -1.72 -3.14 23.02
C GLN A 328 -0.46 -2.35 22.66
N HIS A 329 0.17 -2.72 21.55
CA HIS A 329 1.10 -1.80 20.88
C HIS A 329 1.28 -2.12 19.42
N TRP A 330 1.61 -1.09 18.66
CA TRP A 330 2.08 -1.22 17.30
C TRP A 330 3.22 -0.24 17.06
N TRP A 331 4.10 -0.58 16.13
CA TRP A 331 5.15 0.33 15.71
C TRP A 331 5.68 -0.02 14.32
N LEU A 332 6.14 1.02 13.62
CA LEU A 332 6.85 0.97 12.36
C LEU A 332 8.21 1.66 12.55
N GLY A 333 9.28 1.01 12.10
CA GLY A 333 10.63 1.54 12.25
C GLY A 333 11.70 0.59 11.74
N VAL A 334 12.86 0.61 12.39
CA VAL A 334 14.06 -0.12 11.97
C VAL A 334 14.43 -1.20 12.99
N ALA A 335 14.50 -2.44 12.55
CA ALA A 335 14.86 -3.56 13.41
C ALA A 335 16.37 -3.68 13.65
N ALA A 336 16.75 -3.83 14.93
CA ALA A 336 18.12 -4.17 15.35
C ALA A 336 18.37 -5.68 15.42
N THR A 337 17.32 -6.49 15.42
CA THR A 337 17.36 -7.94 15.66
C THR A 337 17.55 -8.77 14.38
N THR A 338 17.49 -8.14 13.21
CA THR A 338 17.72 -8.80 11.93
C THR A 338 19.21 -9.08 11.68
N SER A 339 19.49 -10.02 10.76
CA SER A 339 20.86 -10.35 10.33
C SER A 339 20.95 -10.24 8.80
N PRO A 340 21.58 -9.18 8.25
CA PRO A 340 22.14 -8.02 8.96
C PRO A 340 21.06 -7.11 9.59
N PRO A 341 21.42 -6.32 10.63
CA PRO A 341 20.50 -5.35 11.24
C PRO A 341 20.22 -4.17 10.31
N GLY A 342 19.20 -3.37 10.64
CA GLY A 342 18.90 -2.12 9.92
C GLY A 342 17.88 -2.30 8.80
N LYS A 343 16.92 -3.19 8.96
CA LYS A 343 15.82 -3.42 8.01
C LYS A 343 14.52 -2.83 8.53
N ALA A 344 13.59 -2.47 7.65
CA ALA A 344 12.26 -2.05 8.05
C ALA A 344 11.56 -3.14 8.88
N CYS A 345 10.74 -2.74 9.84
CA CYS A 345 9.93 -3.64 10.65
C CYS A 345 8.60 -3.01 11.00
N PHE A 346 7.53 -3.78 10.78
CA PHE A 346 6.19 -3.45 11.21
C PHE A 346 5.71 -4.48 12.24
N HIS A 347 5.44 -4.03 13.46
CA HIS A 347 4.98 -4.88 14.54
C HIS A 347 3.59 -4.44 15.00
N LEU A 348 2.70 -5.42 15.21
CA LEU A 348 1.34 -5.21 15.69
C LEU A 348 1.08 -6.17 16.87
N ARG A 349 0.47 -5.67 17.94
CA ARG A 349 -0.10 -6.47 19.04
C ARG A 349 -1.42 -5.87 19.50
N ASP A 350 -2.49 -6.66 19.42
CA ASP A 350 -3.84 -6.22 19.81
C ASP A 350 -4.09 -6.28 21.33
N ASN A 351 -5.25 -5.76 21.75
CA ASN A 351 -5.73 -5.80 23.14
C ASN A 351 -5.95 -7.23 23.72
N ASN A 352 -5.84 -8.27 22.89
CA ASN A 352 -5.93 -9.68 23.29
C ASN A 352 -4.58 -10.39 23.23
N PHE A 353 -3.47 -9.65 23.14
CA PHE A 353 -2.09 -10.16 23.09
C PHE A 353 -1.74 -10.95 21.83
N ASN A 354 -2.55 -10.86 20.78
CA ASN A 354 -2.20 -11.42 19.47
C ASN A 354 -1.28 -10.43 18.79
N GLY A 355 -0.02 -10.81 18.58
CA GLY A 355 0.93 -9.95 17.90
C GLY A 355 2.02 -10.70 17.14
N ASN A 356 2.55 -10.02 16.13
CA ASN A 356 3.64 -10.50 15.28
C ASN A 356 4.31 -9.31 14.57
N ALA A 357 5.46 -9.57 13.95
CA ALA A 357 6.20 -8.60 13.16
C ALA A 357 6.49 -9.10 11.74
N ILE A 358 6.47 -8.17 10.80
CA ILE A 358 7.00 -8.33 9.45
C ILE A 358 8.35 -7.62 9.42
N TYR A 359 9.37 -8.30 8.88
CA TYR A 359 10.70 -7.73 8.68
C TYR A 359 10.97 -7.61 7.19
N GLY A 360 11.49 -6.46 6.78
CA GLY A 360 11.89 -6.22 5.40
C GLY A 360 13.11 -7.04 4.99
N THR A 361 13.47 -6.93 3.71
CA THR A 361 14.63 -7.59 3.12
C THR A 361 15.79 -6.62 2.91
N THR A 362 15.51 -5.35 2.61
CA THR A 362 16.50 -4.29 2.37
C THR A 362 17.06 -3.72 3.66
N VAL A 363 18.37 -3.42 3.64
CA VAL A 363 19.04 -2.70 4.72
C VAL A 363 18.93 -1.20 4.42
N ILE A 364 18.16 -0.48 5.23
CA ILE A 364 17.77 0.93 5.03
C ILE A 364 18.59 1.92 5.87
N GLN A 365 19.71 1.47 6.44
CA GLN A 365 20.66 2.31 7.20
C GLN A 365 21.93 2.65 6.38
N ASP A 366 21.79 2.75 5.07
CA ASP A 366 22.89 2.91 4.11
C ASP A 366 23.25 4.38 3.81
N GLY A 367 22.53 5.32 4.43
CA GLY A 367 22.67 6.76 4.23
C GLY A 367 21.87 7.32 3.06
N MET A 368 21.01 6.53 2.42
CA MET A 368 20.07 6.96 1.40
C MET A 368 18.71 7.30 2.03
N TRP A 369 17.89 8.02 1.25
CA TRP A 369 16.49 8.22 1.60
C TRP A 369 15.72 6.96 1.23
N HIS A 370 14.93 6.46 2.17
CA HIS A 370 13.99 5.37 1.94
C HIS A 370 12.57 5.79 2.28
N HIS A 371 11.63 5.32 1.48
CA HIS A 371 10.20 5.37 1.81
C HIS A 371 9.82 4.05 2.45
N VAL A 372 9.13 4.10 3.59
CA VAL A 372 8.67 2.90 4.30
C VAL A 372 7.17 3.03 4.49
N ALA A 373 6.43 2.00 4.07
CA ALA A 373 4.99 1.93 4.24
C ALA A 373 4.60 0.60 4.89
N ALA A 374 3.64 0.65 5.81
CA ALA A 374 3.03 -0.53 6.43
C ALA A 374 1.53 -0.49 6.21
N VAL A 375 0.99 -1.53 5.58
CA VAL A 375 -0.44 -1.63 5.25
C VAL A 375 -1.05 -2.72 6.11
N ARG A 376 -2.17 -2.42 6.77
CA ARG A 376 -3.09 -3.43 7.29
C ARG A 376 -4.34 -3.43 6.44
N ASP A 377 -4.59 -4.55 5.77
CA ASP A 377 -5.87 -4.81 5.13
C ASP A 377 -6.75 -5.67 6.04
N GLY A 378 -7.63 -5.00 6.79
CA GLY A 378 -8.58 -5.65 7.68
C GLY A 378 -9.66 -6.46 6.96
N SER A 379 -9.85 -6.24 5.64
CA SER A 379 -10.83 -6.98 4.83
C SER A 379 -10.34 -8.39 4.50
N THR A 380 -9.04 -8.54 4.24
CA THR A 380 -8.37 -9.83 3.98
C THR A 380 -7.71 -10.42 5.24
N GLY A 381 -7.46 -9.58 6.25
CA GLY A 381 -6.73 -9.97 7.47
C GLY A 381 -5.22 -10.07 7.24
N THR A 382 -4.70 -9.41 6.22
CA THR A 382 -3.28 -9.44 5.83
C THR A 382 -2.62 -8.10 6.09
N ASN A 383 -1.40 -8.14 6.60
CA ASN A 383 -0.55 -6.96 6.77
C ASN A 383 0.62 -7.06 5.80
N TYR A 384 1.10 -5.93 5.31
CA TYR A 384 2.15 -5.82 4.32
C TYR A 384 3.16 -4.76 4.77
N LEU A 385 4.42 -4.97 4.39
CA LEU A 385 5.51 -4.04 4.62
C LEU A 385 6.18 -3.74 3.28
N TYR A 386 6.33 -2.45 2.97
CA TYR A 386 6.94 -1.96 1.75
C TYR A 386 8.18 -1.12 2.08
N VAL A 387 9.18 -1.22 1.21
CA VAL A 387 10.33 -0.32 1.18
C VAL A 387 10.49 0.17 -0.26
N ASP A 388 10.62 1.48 -0.42
CA ASP A 388 10.86 2.14 -1.70
C ASP A 388 9.84 1.77 -2.79
N GLY A 389 8.56 1.67 -2.41
CA GLY A 389 7.46 1.33 -3.32
C GLY A 389 7.29 -0.16 -3.61
N VAL A 390 8.09 -1.04 -2.99
CA VAL A 390 8.08 -2.50 -3.27
C VAL A 390 7.72 -3.29 -2.01
N GLU A 391 6.84 -4.29 -2.14
CA GLU A 391 6.52 -5.20 -1.03
C GLU A 391 7.75 -6.01 -0.64
N GLU A 392 8.14 -5.95 0.63
CA GLU A 392 9.23 -6.74 1.18
C GLU A 392 8.76 -7.90 2.08
N GLY A 393 7.49 -7.91 2.45
CA GLY A 393 6.89 -9.03 3.15
C GLY A 393 5.43 -8.80 3.55
N SER A 394 4.73 -9.91 3.75
CA SER A 394 3.34 -9.93 4.17
C SER A 394 3.07 -11.01 5.22
N LEU A 395 2.01 -10.81 5.99
CA LEU A 395 1.58 -11.71 7.05
C LEU A 395 0.06 -11.68 7.23
N ALA A 396 -0.59 -12.80 6.98
CA ALA A 396 -1.98 -13.03 7.36
C ALA A 396 -2.10 -13.30 8.87
N MET A 397 -2.77 -12.43 9.61
CA MET A 397 -2.98 -12.56 11.05
C MET A 397 -4.24 -11.84 11.52
N ALA A 398 -5.04 -12.53 12.34
CA ALA A 398 -6.22 -11.94 12.96
C ALA A 398 -5.86 -11.19 14.25
N TYR A 399 -6.48 -10.02 14.44
CA TYR A 399 -6.32 -9.16 15.61
C TYR A 399 -7.68 -8.90 16.27
N PRO A 400 -8.31 -9.92 16.90
CA PRO A 400 -9.66 -9.82 17.44
C PRO A 400 -9.81 -8.78 18.57
N GLY A 401 -8.71 -8.31 19.17
CA GLY A 401 -8.72 -7.27 20.20
C GLY A 401 -8.78 -5.84 19.65
N GLY A 402 -8.48 -5.63 18.37
CA GLY A 402 -8.28 -4.28 17.82
C GLY A 402 -7.13 -3.52 18.49
N PHE A 403 -7.01 -2.24 18.14
CA PHE A 403 -5.92 -1.34 18.52
C PHE A 403 -6.41 -0.04 19.16
N VAL A 404 -7.62 -0.05 19.73
CA VAL A 404 -8.20 1.07 20.49
C VAL A 404 -7.42 1.25 21.80
N ALA A 405 -7.02 2.49 22.10
CA ALA A 405 -6.42 2.89 23.37
C ALA A 405 -6.99 4.25 23.81
N ASP A 406 -7.24 4.42 25.11
CA ASP A 406 -7.95 5.57 25.68
C ASP A 406 -6.96 6.44 26.47
N ASP A 407 -6.81 7.72 26.11
CA ASP A 407 -5.87 8.68 26.72
C ASP A 407 -4.40 8.26 26.55
N ILE A 408 -4.05 7.67 25.40
CA ILE A 408 -2.70 7.19 25.10
C ILE A 408 -2.16 7.85 23.81
N PRO A 409 -1.08 8.65 23.91
CA PRO A 409 -0.52 9.33 22.74
C PRO A 409 0.14 8.35 21.77
N MET A 410 0.14 8.69 20.48
CA MET A 410 1.06 8.10 19.51
C MET A 410 2.43 8.77 19.64
N ASN A 411 3.50 8.01 19.48
CA ASN A 411 4.87 8.47 19.55
C ASN A 411 5.50 8.56 18.15
N ILE A 412 6.28 9.60 17.91
CA ILE A 412 7.10 9.80 16.72
C ILE A 412 8.59 9.81 17.13
N GLY A 413 9.39 8.97 16.47
CA GLY A 413 10.82 8.82 16.73
C GLY A 413 11.16 8.11 18.04
N TRP A 414 10.17 7.56 18.74
CA TRP A 414 10.35 6.76 19.93
C TRP A 414 9.14 5.85 20.22
N LEU A 415 9.22 5.02 21.25
CA LEU A 415 8.08 4.26 21.79
C LEU A 415 8.18 4.11 23.31
N ASN A 416 7.10 4.46 24.02
CA ASN A 416 7.07 4.43 25.48
C ASN A 416 6.81 3.04 26.08
N LEU A 417 7.78 2.12 25.99
CA LEU A 417 7.70 0.79 26.63
C LEU A 417 8.26 0.77 28.07
N GLY A 418 8.45 1.93 28.70
CA GLY A 418 9.12 2.05 30.01
C GLY A 418 10.61 1.69 29.99
N SER A 419 11.23 1.61 28.80
CA SER A 419 12.67 1.38 28.60
C SER A 419 13.23 2.39 27.59
N SER A 420 14.53 2.71 27.69
CA SER A 420 15.16 3.71 26.81
C SER A 420 15.59 3.17 25.44
N TYR A 421 15.13 1.97 25.05
CA TYR A 421 15.72 1.20 23.94
C TYR A 421 15.05 1.41 22.58
N TYR A 422 13.94 2.16 22.52
CA TYR A 422 13.10 2.30 21.32
C TYR A 422 13.16 3.68 20.65
N HIS A 423 14.28 4.41 20.79
CA HIS A 423 14.46 5.73 20.19
C HIS A 423 15.08 5.65 18.80
N TYR A 424 14.64 6.53 17.91
CA TYR A 424 15.20 6.67 16.57
C TYR A 424 16.37 7.64 16.53
N ASP A 425 17.34 7.36 15.66
CA ASP A 425 18.48 8.24 15.39
C ASP A 425 18.70 8.37 13.88
N GLY A 426 18.14 9.42 13.30
CA GLY A 426 18.14 9.66 11.87
C GLY A 426 17.18 10.76 11.50
N ILE A 427 17.02 10.99 10.20
CA ILE A 427 16.08 11.98 9.68
C ILE A 427 14.75 11.27 9.40
N VAL A 428 13.64 11.89 9.80
CA VAL A 428 12.27 11.53 9.44
C VAL A 428 11.64 12.70 8.71
N ASP A 429 10.85 12.39 7.70
CA ASP A 429 10.13 13.36 6.90
C ASP A 429 8.79 12.77 6.42
N GLU A 430 7.83 13.63 6.07
CA GLU A 430 6.61 13.24 5.33
C GLU A 430 5.87 12.05 5.97
N ILE A 431 5.43 12.20 7.23
CA ILE A 431 4.69 11.16 7.97
C ILE A 431 3.21 11.22 7.58
N ALA A 432 2.66 10.12 7.06
CA ALA A 432 1.26 10.02 6.68
C ALA A 432 0.57 8.79 7.30
N ILE A 433 -0.72 8.95 7.61
CA ILE A 433 -1.61 7.89 8.07
C ILE A 433 -2.89 7.93 7.22
N PHE A 434 -3.30 6.77 6.74
CA PHE A 434 -4.53 6.58 5.97
C PHE A 434 -5.48 5.65 6.73
N ASP A 435 -6.78 5.91 6.67
CA ASP A 435 -7.84 5.10 7.30
C ASP A 435 -8.29 3.92 6.41
N ARG A 436 -7.41 3.48 5.52
CA ARG A 436 -7.62 2.32 4.64
C ARG A 436 -6.32 1.63 4.27
N ALA A 437 -6.46 0.45 3.65
CA ALA A 437 -5.36 -0.21 2.98
C ALA A 437 -5.08 0.48 1.64
N LEU A 438 -3.84 0.94 1.45
CA LEU A 438 -3.35 1.38 0.15
C LEU A 438 -2.91 0.17 -0.70
N SER A 439 -3.10 0.28 -2.00
CA SER A 439 -2.65 -0.72 -2.98
C SER A 439 -1.17 -0.53 -3.34
N ASP A 440 -0.53 -1.58 -3.86
CA ASP A 440 0.86 -1.58 -4.31
C ASP A 440 1.16 -0.41 -5.25
N THR A 441 0.24 -0.12 -6.17
CA THR A 441 0.34 0.99 -7.13
C THR A 441 0.33 2.36 -6.45
N GLU A 442 -0.47 2.52 -5.39
CA GLU A 442 -0.51 3.78 -4.62
C GLU A 442 0.77 3.98 -3.82
N ILE A 443 1.25 2.93 -3.13
CA ILE A 443 2.52 2.95 -2.39
C ILE A 443 3.69 3.28 -3.33
N ALA A 444 3.76 2.63 -4.49
CA ALA A 444 4.78 2.93 -5.50
C ALA A 444 4.66 4.37 -6.04
N GLY A 445 3.43 4.87 -6.20
CA GLY A 445 3.15 6.25 -6.61
C GLY A 445 3.65 7.27 -5.60
N HIS A 446 3.42 7.03 -4.32
CA HIS A 446 3.92 7.87 -3.22
C HIS A 446 5.45 7.90 -3.18
N TYR A 447 6.11 6.74 -3.33
CA TYR A 447 7.56 6.67 -3.42
C TYR A 447 8.12 7.51 -4.58
N VAL A 448 7.51 7.42 -5.77
CA VAL A 448 7.95 8.17 -6.96
C VAL A 448 7.68 9.67 -6.81
N ALA A 449 6.52 10.05 -6.29
CA ALA A 449 6.15 11.44 -6.04
C ALA A 449 7.10 12.11 -5.04
N GLY A 450 7.33 11.47 -3.89
CA GLY A 450 8.31 11.95 -2.89
C GLY A 450 9.73 11.95 -3.45
N ASN A 451 10.05 11.04 -4.37
CA ASN A 451 11.31 11.09 -5.09
C ASN A 451 11.46 12.36 -5.95
N GLY A 452 10.36 12.81 -6.55
CA GLY A 452 10.23 14.07 -7.29
C GLY A 452 10.11 15.32 -6.42
N GLY A 453 10.12 15.20 -5.09
CA GLY A 453 10.00 16.31 -4.16
C GLY A 453 8.56 16.77 -3.92
N LEU A 454 7.58 15.89 -4.14
CA LEU A 454 6.16 16.15 -3.89
C LEU A 454 5.71 15.41 -2.62
N GLY A 455 5.09 16.15 -1.69
CA GLY A 455 4.44 15.57 -0.52
C GLY A 455 3.01 15.08 -0.81
N TYR A 456 2.41 14.30 0.08
CA TYR A 456 1.13 13.60 -0.17
C TYR A 456 -0.03 14.53 -0.53
N CYS A 457 -0.09 15.73 0.06
CA CYS A 457 -1.17 16.68 -0.20
C CYS A 457 -0.89 17.72 -1.29
N THR A 458 0.27 17.64 -1.94
CA THR A 458 0.59 18.57 -3.02
C THR A 458 -0.10 18.18 -4.33
N GLY A 459 -0.65 16.95 -4.42
CA GLY A 459 -1.47 16.48 -5.55
C GLY A 459 -0.83 16.68 -6.92
N GLY A 460 0.50 16.91 -6.94
CA GLY A 460 1.19 17.46 -8.08
C GLY A 460 1.19 16.47 -9.21
N ASP A 461 1.08 16.99 -10.43
CA ASP A 461 1.42 16.18 -11.58
C ASP A 461 2.93 15.79 -11.46
N TYR A 462 3.27 14.51 -11.62
CA TYR A 462 4.65 14.03 -11.71
C TYR A 462 4.85 13.09 -12.89
N ALA A 463 6.08 13.07 -13.41
CA ALA A 463 6.45 12.26 -14.56
C ALA A 463 6.28 10.76 -14.28
N PRO A 464 5.99 9.94 -15.30
CA PRO A 464 5.83 8.52 -15.09
C PRO A 464 7.12 7.84 -14.63
N ALA A 465 6.98 6.70 -13.96
CA ALA A 465 8.08 5.79 -13.66
C ALA A 465 7.60 4.35 -13.83
N ILE A 466 8.30 3.56 -14.64
CA ILE A 466 8.02 2.15 -14.88
C ILE A 466 8.52 1.34 -13.67
N THR A 467 7.63 0.60 -13.04
CA THR A 467 7.89 -0.17 -11.81
C THR A 467 7.94 -1.68 -12.04
N SER A 468 7.47 -2.13 -13.20
CA SER A 468 7.48 -3.54 -13.63
C SER A 468 8.85 -3.96 -14.19
N THR A 469 9.13 -5.28 -14.18
CA THR A 469 10.32 -5.87 -14.81
C THR A 469 9.88 -6.83 -15.93
N PRO A 470 10.46 -6.77 -17.14
CA PRO A 470 10.04 -7.57 -18.28
C PRO A 470 10.49 -9.02 -18.17
N VAL A 471 9.66 -9.93 -18.65
CA VAL A 471 10.09 -11.29 -19.03
C VAL A 471 10.98 -11.16 -20.27
N THR A 472 12.18 -11.75 -20.22
CA THR A 472 13.23 -11.58 -21.25
C THR A 472 13.49 -12.84 -22.07
N GLU A 473 12.71 -13.90 -21.88
CA GLU A 473 12.81 -15.15 -22.61
C GLU A 473 11.42 -15.62 -23.05
N VAL A 474 11.30 -16.12 -24.29
CA VAL A 474 10.09 -16.75 -24.82
C VAL A 474 10.46 -17.75 -25.92
N TYR A 475 9.61 -18.73 -26.21
CA TYR A 475 9.84 -19.63 -27.34
C TYR A 475 9.24 -19.11 -28.64
N SER A 476 9.77 -19.55 -29.78
CA SER A 476 9.14 -19.31 -31.07
C SER A 476 7.73 -19.93 -31.11
N ASP A 477 6.78 -19.22 -31.71
CA ASP A 477 5.36 -19.58 -31.85
C ASP A 477 4.57 -19.64 -30.53
N GLU A 478 5.15 -19.16 -29.43
CA GLU A 478 4.49 -18.96 -28.13
C GLU A 478 4.15 -17.48 -27.93
N SER A 479 2.94 -17.18 -27.44
CA SER A 479 2.56 -15.78 -27.21
C SER A 479 3.34 -15.18 -26.05
N TYR A 480 4.06 -14.10 -26.33
CA TYR A 480 4.66 -13.23 -25.33
C TYR A 480 3.63 -12.21 -24.83
N ALA A 481 3.49 -12.10 -23.52
CA ALA A 481 2.72 -11.06 -22.86
C ALA A 481 3.56 -10.42 -21.74
N TYR A 482 3.52 -9.10 -21.62
CA TYR A 482 4.16 -8.36 -20.53
C TYR A 482 3.32 -7.15 -20.15
N ASP A 483 2.89 -7.08 -18.89
CA ASP A 483 2.08 -5.97 -18.39
C ASP A 483 2.98 -4.87 -17.80
N VAL A 484 3.16 -3.79 -18.55
CA VAL A 484 4.01 -2.66 -18.13
C VAL A 484 3.27 -1.87 -17.06
N GLN A 485 3.65 -2.08 -15.79
CA GLN A 485 3.24 -1.23 -14.68
C GLN A 485 4.09 0.04 -14.64
N ALA A 486 3.43 1.19 -14.56
CA ALA A 486 4.04 2.48 -14.29
C ALA A 486 3.12 3.35 -13.42
N VAL A 487 3.74 4.13 -12.54
CA VAL A 487 3.06 5.17 -11.76
C VAL A 487 3.27 6.52 -12.41
N GLY A 488 2.41 7.50 -12.14
CA GLY A 488 2.48 8.84 -12.73
C GLY A 488 1.18 9.62 -12.53
N ASN A 489 1.28 10.94 -12.41
CA ASN A 489 0.12 11.84 -12.37
C ASN A 489 0.30 12.97 -13.40
N PRO A 490 -0.60 13.15 -14.39
CA PRO A 490 -1.73 12.29 -14.73
C PRO A 490 -1.31 10.86 -15.05
N ALA A 491 -2.26 9.91 -14.98
CA ALA A 491 -2.00 8.51 -15.26
C ALA A 491 -1.21 8.31 -16.58
N PRO A 492 -0.14 7.50 -16.58
CA PRO A 492 0.67 7.31 -17.78
C PRO A 492 -0.09 6.67 -18.94
N ALA A 493 0.27 7.07 -20.16
CA ALA A 493 -0.06 6.35 -21.39
C ALA A 493 1.17 5.59 -21.88
N PHE A 494 0.95 4.41 -22.45
CA PHE A 494 2.02 3.48 -22.83
C PHE A 494 2.25 3.41 -24.35
N ALA A 495 3.50 3.23 -24.75
CA ALA A 495 3.89 3.08 -26.16
C ALA A 495 5.11 2.17 -26.34
N LEU A 496 5.26 1.59 -27.54
CA LEU A 496 6.48 0.91 -27.98
C LEU A 496 7.31 1.88 -28.82
N LEU A 497 8.51 2.23 -28.33
CA LEU A 497 9.48 3.02 -29.09
C LEU A 497 10.28 2.13 -30.05
N GLN A 498 10.56 0.90 -29.63
CA GLN A 498 11.22 -0.13 -30.44
C GLN A 498 10.58 -1.48 -30.16
N ALA A 499 10.24 -2.23 -31.23
CA ALA A 499 9.64 -3.55 -31.10
C ALA A 499 9.87 -4.39 -32.37
N PRO A 500 9.87 -5.73 -32.27
CA PRO A 500 9.82 -6.61 -33.45
C PRO A 500 8.51 -6.45 -34.23
N PRO A 501 8.49 -6.81 -35.53
CA PRO A 501 7.26 -6.77 -36.32
C PRO A 501 6.12 -7.58 -35.69
N GLY A 502 4.95 -6.94 -35.56
CA GLY A 502 3.73 -7.58 -35.05
C GLY A 502 3.54 -7.49 -33.53
N MET A 503 4.52 -6.99 -32.78
CA MET A 503 4.35 -6.70 -31.35
C MET A 503 3.50 -5.44 -31.16
N THR A 504 2.59 -5.49 -30.19
CA THR A 504 1.66 -4.40 -29.85
C THR A 504 1.70 -4.08 -28.37
N ILE A 505 1.26 -2.89 -27.99
CA ILE A 505 1.03 -2.51 -26.58
C ILE A 505 -0.34 -1.83 -26.47
N ASP A 506 -1.09 -2.13 -25.42
CA ASP A 506 -2.29 -1.36 -25.07
C ASP A 506 -1.87 0.00 -24.46
N PRO A 507 -2.29 1.14 -25.04
CA PRO A 507 -1.83 2.45 -24.60
C PRO A 507 -2.38 2.90 -23.25
N VAL A 508 -3.36 2.18 -22.68
CA VAL A 508 -3.97 2.47 -21.39
C VAL A 508 -3.52 1.47 -20.33
N THR A 509 -3.55 0.17 -20.64
CA THR A 509 -3.21 -0.85 -19.64
C THR A 509 -1.72 -1.17 -19.59
N GLY A 510 -0.94 -0.86 -20.63
CA GLY A 510 0.48 -1.21 -20.70
C GLY A 510 0.74 -2.66 -21.15
N LEU A 511 -0.30 -3.42 -21.53
CA LEU A 511 -0.14 -4.82 -21.93
C LEU A 511 0.57 -4.92 -23.29
N VAL A 512 1.83 -5.33 -23.27
CA VAL A 512 2.59 -5.75 -24.43
C VAL A 512 2.17 -7.15 -24.83
N TRP A 513 1.90 -7.36 -26.11
CA TRP A 513 1.55 -8.67 -26.68
C TRP A 513 2.29 -8.91 -27.99
N TRP A 514 2.80 -10.13 -28.19
CA TRP A 514 3.46 -10.53 -29.42
C TRP A 514 3.43 -12.05 -29.65
N LEU A 515 3.33 -12.47 -30.90
CA LEU A 515 3.56 -13.87 -31.32
C LEU A 515 4.85 -13.95 -32.17
N PRO A 516 6.01 -14.27 -31.57
CA PRO A 516 7.23 -14.55 -32.32
C PRO A 516 7.03 -15.73 -33.28
N THR A 517 7.53 -15.64 -34.51
CA THR A 517 7.49 -16.72 -35.52
C THR A 517 8.88 -17.21 -35.93
N GLY A 518 9.89 -16.83 -35.16
CA GLY A 518 11.29 -17.15 -35.43
C GLY A 518 12.19 -16.76 -34.26
N THR A 519 13.36 -17.38 -34.20
CA THR A 519 14.29 -17.25 -33.09
C THR A 519 15.28 -16.11 -33.25
N GLY A 520 15.84 -15.68 -32.13
CA GLY A 520 16.85 -14.62 -32.04
C GLY A 520 16.58 -13.66 -30.89
N ASP A 521 17.49 -12.70 -30.74
CA ASP A 521 17.37 -11.62 -29.77
C ASP A 521 16.64 -10.43 -30.38
N PHE A 522 15.56 -9.99 -29.73
CA PHE A 522 14.76 -8.85 -30.16
C PHE A 522 14.85 -7.75 -29.11
N THR A 523 15.28 -6.56 -29.53
CA THR A 523 15.27 -5.39 -28.65
C THR A 523 13.86 -4.81 -28.57
N VAL A 524 13.37 -4.62 -27.35
CA VAL A 524 12.09 -3.98 -27.05
C VAL A 524 12.34 -2.78 -26.16
N GLU A 525 11.73 -1.64 -26.51
CA GLU A 525 11.76 -0.41 -25.73
C GLU A 525 10.33 0.07 -25.54
N VAL A 526 9.87 0.07 -24.29
CA VAL A 526 8.57 0.60 -23.88
C VAL A 526 8.73 1.99 -23.26
N GLU A 527 7.74 2.84 -23.44
CA GLU A 527 7.65 4.18 -22.87
C GLU A 527 6.34 4.31 -22.08
N ALA A 528 6.43 4.88 -20.88
CA ALA A 528 5.30 5.42 -20.13
C ALA A 528 5.39 6.95 -20.17
N SER A 529 4.31 7.64 -20.56
CA SER A 529 4.32 9.09 -20.81
C SER A 529 3.10 9.81 -20.23
N ASN A 530 3.29 11.03 -19.72
CA ASN A 530 2.19 11.94 -19.38
C ASN A 530 2.60 13.41 -19.66
N SER A 531 1.83 14.39 -19.20
CA SER A 531 2.12 15.81 -19.40
C SER A 531 3.40 16.31 -18.72
N GLN A 532 3.93 15.57 -17.75
CA GLN A 532 5.11 15.94 -16.97
C GLN A 532 6.41 15.31 -17.46
N GLY A 533 6.32 14.21 -18.21
CA GLY A 533 7.51 13.57 -18.75
C GLY A 533 7.26 12.16 -19.24
N THR A 534 8.36 11.42 -19.38
CA THR A 534 8.41 10.07 -19.90
C THR A 534 9.41 9.25 -19.11
N ASP A 535 9.14 7.97 -18.93
CA ASP A 535 10.11 6.96 -18.52
C ASP A 535 10.14 5.82 -19.54
N THR A 536 11.31 5.22 -19.73
CA THR A 536 11.55 4.22 -20.77
C THR A 536 12.26 3.00 -20.21
N GLN A 537 11.81 1.82 -20.61
CA GLN A 537 12.44 0.57 -20.25
C GLN A 537 12.89 -0.17 -21.51
N LEU A 538 14.21 -0.35 -21.64
CA LEU A 538 14.85 -1.06 -22.74
C LEU A 538 15.30 -2.45 -22.29
N TYR A 539 14.89 -3.49 -23.02
CA TYR A 539 15.28 -4.86 -22.74
C TYR A 539 15.51 -5.67 -24.02
N THR A 540 16.14 -6.83 -23.85
CA THR A 540 16.34 -7.81 -24.93
C THR A 540 15.49 -9.03 -24.63
N LEU A 541 14.60 -9.37 -25.54
CA LEU A 541 13.78 -10.58 -25.52
C LEU A 541 14.49 -11.66 -26.34
N SER A 542 15.00 -12.69 -25.67
CA SER A 542 15.61 -13.86 -26.29
C SER A 542 14.51 -14.83 -26.69
N VAL A 543 14.30 -14.99 -28.00
CA VAL A 543 13.39 -16.00 -28.56
C VAL A 543 14.19 -17.23 -28.96
N THR A 544 13.97 -18.35 -28.29
CA THR A 544 14.64 -19.62 -28.60
C THR A 544 13.69 -20.59 -29.29
N GLU A 545 14.24 -21.59 -29.99
CA GLU A 545 13.39 -22.68 -30.46
C GLU A 545 12.82 -23.38 -29.23
N ARG A 546 11.53 -23.71 -29.29
CA ARG A 546 10.94 -24.54 -28.24
C ARG A 546 11.68 -25.88 -28.24
N PRO A 547 12.25 -26.32 -27.11
CA PRO A 547 12.91 -27.62 -27.07
C PRO A 547 11.93 -28.72 -27.47
N ASP A 548 12.44 -29.78 -28.10
CA ASP A 548 11.71 -31.06 -28.18
C ASP A 548 11.24 -31.45 -26.77
N CYS A 549 10.13 -32.20 -26.66
CA CYS A 549 9.66 -32.74 -25.38
C CYS A 549 10.86 -33.22 -24.54
N PRO A 550 10.90 -32.95 -23.23
CA PRO A 550 11.90 -33.53 -22.35
C PRO A 550 12.01 -35.04 -22.66
N ALA A 551 13.23 -35.50 -23.01
CA ALA A 551 13.44 -36.85 -23.54
C ALA A 551 13.08 -37.97 -22.54
N ASP A 552 12.74 -37.57 -21.31
CA ASP A 552 12.41 -38.34 -20.11
C ASP A 552 11.01 -37.99 -19.56
N MET A 553 10.17 -37.32 -20.36
CA MET A 553 8.74 -37.21 -20.10
C MET A 553 8.05 -38.48 -20.56
N ASP A 554 7.38 -39.17 -19.64
CA ASP A 554 6.69 -40.42 -19.93
C ASP A 554 5.34 -40.16 -20.60
N THR A 555 4.51 -39.32 -20.00
CA THR A 555 3.14 -39.01 -20.45
C THR A 555 2.85 -37.53 -20.32
N TYR A 556 2.03 -36.99 -21.23
CA TYR A 556 1.62 -35.59 -21.21
C TYR A 556 0.22 -35.42 -21.78
N TRP A 557 -0.74 -35.15 -20.89
CA TRP A 557 -2.11 -34.80 -21.25
C TRP A 557 -2.25 -33.29 -21.22
N LYS A 558 -2.36 -32.69 -22.42
CA LYS A 558 -2.54 -31.24 -22.60
C LYS A 558 -3.93 -30.77 -22.22
N LEU A 559 -4.94 -31.64 -22.33
CA LEU A 559 -6.34 -31.33 -22.01
C LEU A 559 -7.00 -30.28 -22.91
N GLU A 560 -6.55 -30.20 -24.17
CA GLU A 560 -6.98 -29.26 -25.22
C GLU A 560 -8.26 -29.70 -25.97
N GLU A 561 -8.88 -30.80 -25.55
CA GLU A 561 -10.01 -31.38 -26.28
C GLU A 561 -11.26 -30.52 -26.15
N THR A 562 -11.73 -29.97 -27.27
CA THR A 562 -12.97 -29.18 -27.33
C THR A 562 -14.25 -30.01 -27.39
N SER A 563 -14.13 -31.33 -27.59
CA SER A 563 -15.26 -32.28 -27.57
C SER A 563 -14.78 -33.74 -27.55
N GLY A 564 -15.65 -34.66 -27.12
CA GLY A 564 -15.39 -36.10 -27.14
C GLY A 564 -15.26 -36.68 -25.74
N THR A 565 -14.75 -37.91 -25.66
CA THR A 565 -14.55 -38.63 -24.39
C THR A 565 -13.16 -39.23 -24.28
N THR A 566 -12.24 -38.86 -25.17
CA THR A 566 -10.87 -39.36 -25.23
C THR A 566 -9.95 -38.16 -25.11
N TYR A 567 -8.96 -38.25 -24.22
CA TYR A 567 -7.99 -37.20 -23.90
C TYR A 567 -6.60 -37.70 -24.29
N GLU A 568 -5.93 -36.95 -25.15
CA GLU A 568 -4.72 -37.41 -25.82
C GLU A 568 -3.48 -37.28 -24.92
N ASP A 569 -2.81 -38.40 -24.66
CA ASP A 569 -1.42 -38.42 -24.22
C ASP A 569 -0.52 -38.18 -25.43
N PHE A 570 0.19 -37.08 -25.37
CA PHE A 570 1.08 -36.60 -26.41
C PHE A 570 2.32 -37.47 -26.62
N MET A 571 2.75 -38.23 -25.61
CA MET A 571 4.04 -38.93 -25.62
C MET A 571 3.97 -40.36 -26.15
N ASN A 572 3.00 -41.17 -25.70
CA ASN A 572 3.04 -42.61 -25.96
C ASN A 572 1.67 -43.26 -26.25
N ASN A 573 0.61 -42.45 -26.44
CA ASN A 573 -0.76 -42.90 -26.75
C ASN A 573 -1.44 -43.62 -25.56
N LEU A 574 -1.04 -43.34 -24.33
CA LEU A 574 -1.75 -43.74 -23.12
C LEU A 574 -2.97 -42.83 -22.85
N GLN A 575 -4.02 -43.03 -23.65
CA GLN A 575 -5.16 -42.12 -23.70
C GLN A 575 -6.03 -42.15 -22.45
N GLY A 576 -6.45 -40.96 -21.99
CA GLY A 576 -7.50 -40.81 -21.00
C GLY A 576 -8.90 -41.04 -21.58
N GLN A 577 -9.81 -41.58 -20.79
CA GLN A 577 -11.20 -41.84 -21.18
C GLN A 577 -12.18 -41.28 -20.14
N ALA A 578 -13.25 -40.61 -20.61
CA ALA A 578 -14.33 -40.11 -19.77
C ALA A 578 -15.71 -40.52 -20.30
N LEU A 579 -16.09 -41.78 -20.07
CA LEU A 579 -17.26 -42.41 -20.70
C LEU A 579 -18.62 -42.09 -20.04
N VAL A 580 -18.63 -41.60 -18.80
CA VAL A 580 -19.87 -41.44 -17.99
C VAL A 580 -20.19 -39.97 -17.71
N SER A 581 -19.17 -39.14 -17.44
CA SER A 581 -19.31 -37.69 -17.22
C SER A 581 -17.98 -37.01 -17.59
N PRO A 582 -17.78 -36.61 -18.87
CA PRO A 582 -16.58 -35.89 -19.27
C PRO A 582 -16.55 -34.49 -18.63
N PRO A 583 -15.38 -33.98 -18.22
CA PRO A 583 -15.23 -32.59 -17.84
C PRO A 583 -15.58 -31.64 -19.00
N THR A 584 -15.84 -30.38 -18.68
CA THR A 584 -16.31 -29.38 -19.65
C THR A 584 -15.11 -28.63 -20.25
N PRO A 585 -14.93 -28.64 -21.59
CA PRO A 585 -13.88 -27.85 -22.23
C PRO A 585 -14.06 -26.35 -22.00
N THR A 586 -13.00 -25.65 -21.59
CA THR A 586 -13.03 -24.24 -21.15
C THR A 586 -11.85 -23.47 -21.74
N SER A 587 -12.06 -22.19 -22.07
CA SER A 587 -11.05 -21.32 -22.70
C SER A 587 -11.11 -19.90 -22.12
N PRO A 588 -9.96 -19.26 -21.81
CA PRO A 588 -8.60 -19.78 -21.95
C PRO A 588 -8.21 -20.74 -20.81
N GLY A 589 -7.40 -21.75 -21.13
CA GLY A 589 -6.58 -22.51 -20.18
C GLY A 589 -5.35 -21.74 -19.73
N ILE A 590 -4.42 -22.41 -19.04
CA ILE A 590 -3.09 -21.84 -18.77
C ILE A 590 -2.25 -21.84 -20.04
N VAL A 591 -2.41 -22.88 -20.86
CA VAL A 591 -1.93 -22.94 -22.23
C VAL A 591 -3.10 -23.41 -23.09
N GLY A 592 -3.48 -22.65 -24.12
CA GLY A 592 -4.57 -23.04 -25.00
C GLY A 592 -5.94 -23.11 -24.30
N ASP A 593 -6.60 -24.25 -24.40
CA ASP A 593 -7.85 -24.63 -23.74
C ASP A 593 -7.58 -25.59 -22.56
N CYS A 594 -8.52 -25.70 -21.62
CA CYS A 594 -8.41 -26.58 -20.44
C CYS A 594 -9.73 -27.33 -20.16
N GLN A 595 -9.78 -28.11 -19.08
CA GLN A 595 -10.96 -28.89 -18.69
C GLN A 595 -11.47 -28.51 -17.30
N ASP A 596 -12.77 -28.19 -17.21
CA ASP A 596 -13.48 -27.84 -15.97
C ASP A 596 -14.18 -29.08 -15.37
N PHE A 597 -13.79 -29.42 -14.14
CA PHE A 597 -14.33 -30.55 -13.38
C PHE A 597 -15.34 -30.04 -12.35
N ASN A 598 -16.55 -30.63 -12.34
CA ASN A 598 -17.65 -30.12 -11.52
C ASN A 598 -17.65 -30.48 -10.02
N GLY A 599 -16.62 -31.16 -9.50
CA GLY A 599 -16.55 -31.52 -8.08
C GLY A 599 -17.46 -32.64 -7.60
N THR A 600 -18.25 -33.28 -8.47
CA THR A 600 -19.28 -34.25 -8.07
C THR A 600 -19.37 -35.51 -8.92
N SER A 601 -19.05 -35.45 -10.22
CA SER A 601 -19.19 -36.58 -11.13
C SER A 601 -18.15 -36.65 -12.23
N ASP A 602 -17.47 -35.56 -12.54
CA ASP A 602 -16.56 -35.50 -13.69
C ASP A 602 -15.21 -36.11 -13.35
N PHE A 603 -14.71 -36.95 -14.26
CA PHE A 603 -13.40 -37.56 -14.14
C PHE A 603 -12.92 -38.14 -15.47
N ILE A 604 -11.61 -38.31 -15.57
CA ILE A 604 -10.95 -39.05 -16.65
C ILE A 604 -10.26 -40.26 -16.01
N THR A 605 -10.38 -41.44 -16.61
CA THR A 605 -9.57 -42.61 -16.24
C THR A 605 -8.59 -42.94 -17.34
N VAL A 606 -7.38 -43.26 -16.93
CA VAL A 606 -6.33 -43.81 -17.78
C VAL A 606 -6.20 -45.29 -17.45
N ASP A 607 -6.18 -46.14 -18.48
CA ASP A 607 -6.05 -47.59 -18.32
C ASP A 607 -4.72 -47.95 -17.63
N ASP A 608 -4.70 -49.09 -16.96
CA ASP A 608 -3.48 -49.64 -16.36
C ASP A 608 -2.40 -49.85 -17.42
N ASP A 609 -1.19 -49.33 -17.17
CA ASP A 609 -0.03 -49.47 -18.03
C ASP A 609 1.26 -49.57 -17.19
N PRO A 610 2.22 -50.45 -17.55
CA PRO A 610 3.51 -50.57 -16.86
C PRO A 610 4.31 -49.26 -16.73
N LEU A 611 4.06 -48.25 -17.58
CA LEU A 611 4.66 -46.91 -17.44
C LEU A 611 4.28 -46.22 -16.12
N LEU A 612 3.15 -46.60 -15.53
CA LEU A 612 2.65 -46.06 -14.26
C LEU A 612 3.06 -46.92 -13.05
N ASP A 613 3.85 -47.98 -13.27
CA ASP A 613 4.26 -48.94 -12.24
C ASP A 613 5.72 -48.73 -11.83
N TRP A 614 5.94 -47.71 -10.99
CA TRP A 614 7.27 -47.35 -10.51
C TRP A 614 7.81 -48.36 -9.50
N ALA A 615 9.07 -48.78 -9.67
CA ALA A 615 9.73 -49.65 -8.70
C ALA A 615 10.16 -48.90 -7.42
N VAL A 616 10.52 -49.67 -6.40
CA VAL A 616 10.98 -49.12 -5.11
C VAL A 616 12.26 -48.27 -5.24
N ASP A 617 13.04 -48.44 -6.30
CA ASP A 617 14.32 -47.76 -6.52
C ASP A 617 14.29 -46.69 -7.62
N THR A 618 13.10 -46.28 -8.09
CA THR A 618 12.96 -45.23 -9.12
C THR A 618 12.72 -43.85 -8.51
N SER A 619 13.15 -42.81 -9.22
CA SER A 619 12.65 -41.45 -8.98
C SER A 619 11.55 -41.16 -9.99
N PHE A 620 10.65 -40.24 -9.67
CA PHE A 620 9.61 -39.79 -10.61
C PHE A 620 9.06 -38.42 -10.22
N THR A 621 8.44 -37.74 -11.18
CA THR A 621 7.79 -36.45 -10.97
C THR A 621 6.39 -36.44 -11.58
N ILE A 622 5.44 -35.82 -10.89
CA ILE A 622 4.09 -35.53 -11.38
C ILE A 622 3.91 -34.01 -11.33
N GLU A 623 3.48 -33.42 -12.43
CA GLU A 623 3.32 -31.99 -12.63
C GLU A 623 1.96 -31.70 -13.28
N LEU A 624 1.30 -30.62 -12.85
CA LEU A 624 0.05 -30.15 -13.43
C LEU A 624 -0.18 -28.66 -13.13
N TRP A 625 -1.07 -28.05 -13.91
CA TRP A 625 -1.66 -26.76 -13.60
C TRP A 625 -3.11 -26.90 -13.18
N PHE A 626 -3.53 -26.07 -12.22
CA PHE A 626 -4.91 -26.09 -11.74
C PHE A 626 -5.42 -24.71 -11.36
N ASN A 627 -6.74 -24.55 -11.40
CA ASN A 627 -7.45 -23.39 -10.85
C ASN A 627 -8.61 -23.87 -9.99
N ALA A 628 -8.67 -23.44 -8.73
CA ALA A 628 -9.72 -23.81 -7.80
C ALA A 628 -10.30 -22.59 -7.07
N THR A 629 -11.61 -22.61 -6.79
CA THR A 629 -12.28 -21.58 -5.98
C THR A 629 -12.93 -22.15 -4.72
N ASN A 630 -13.06 -23.47 -4.62
CA ASN A 630 -13.82 -24.13 -3.57
C ASN A 630 -12.98 -25.14 -2.79
N VAL A 631 -13.15 -25.15 -1.46
CA VAL A 631 -12.75 -26.26 -0.59
C VAL A 631 -13.96 -27.13 -0.26
N SER A 632 -13.77 -28.45 -0.08
CA SER A 632 -14.85 -29.34 0.38
C SER A 632 -14.53 -30.00 1.72
N SER A 633 -15.50 -30.78 2.20
CA SER A 633 -15.35 -31.63 3.39
C SER A 633 -14.42 -32.83 3.18
N ARG A 634 -13.89 -33.01 1.96
CA ARG A 634 -12.95 -34.07 1.57
C ARG A 634 -11.82 -33.52 0.71
N ASN A 635 -10.78 -34.32 0.55
CA ASN A 635 -9.65 -33.97 -0.28
C ASN A 635 -10.09 -33.89 -1.75
N LYS A 636 -9.52 -32.92 -2.47
CA LYS A 636 -9.77 -32.66 -3.88
C LYS A 636 -8.61 -33.27 -4.68
N VAL A 637 -8.83 -34.45 -5.24
CA VAL A 637 -7.77 -35.20 -5.93
C VAL A 637 -7.74 -34.80 -7.39
N MET A 638 -6.63 -34.21 -7.83
CA MET A 638 -6.40 -33.80 -9.22
C MET A 638 -5.86 -34.96 -10.06
N ILE A 639 -4.98 -35.77 -9.46
CA ILE A 639 -4.49 -37.01 -10.05
C ILE A 639 -4.16 -38.01 -8.94
N GLY A 640 -4.52 -39.28 -9.12
CA GLY A 640 -4.29 -40.29 -8.08
C GLY A 640 -4.61 -41.72 -8.49
N ARG A 641 -4.06 -42.66 -7.72
CA ARG A 641 -4.20 -44.10 -7.92
C ARG A 641 -4.36 -44.80 -6.57
N ASP A 642 -5.37 -45.66 -6.47
CA ASP A 642 -5.63 -46.49 -5.28
C ASP A 642 -5.88 -47.94 -5.68
N GLU A 643 -5.22 -48.85 -4.98
CA GLU A 643 -5.55 -50.27 -4.93
C GLU A 643 -5.82 -50.62 -3.46
N ASN A 644 -7.04 -51.09 -3.16
CA ASN A 644 -7.60 -51.26 -1.80
C ASN A 644 -6.64 -51.91 -0.76
N SER A 645 -5.76 -52.82 -1.18
CA SER A 645 -4.73 -53.42 -0.31
C SER A 645 -3.30 -53.29 -0.87
N GLY A 646 -3.11 -52.41 -1.86
CA GLY A 646 -1.86 -52.13 -2.55
C GLY A 646 -1.55 -50.63 -2.55
N THR A 647 -0.99 -50.16 -3.67
CA THR A 647 -0.51 -48.78 -3.87
C THR A 647 -1.59 -47.74 -3.59
N HIS A 648 -1.19 -46.63 -2.96
CA HIS A 648 -2.08 -45.51 -2.70
C HIS A 648 -1.34 -44.19 -2.77
N TRP A 649 -1.63 -43.38 -3.78
CA TRP A 649 -1.08 -42.04 -3.90
C TRP A 649 -2.04 -41.07 -4.57
N TRP A 650 -1.92 -39.79 -4.23
CA TRP A 650 -2.67 -38.72 -4.86
C TRP A 650 -2.00 -37.37 -4.68
N LEU A 651 -2.22 -36.50 -5.66
CA LEU A 651 -1.84 -35.09 -5.67
C LEU A 651 -3.10 -34.23 -5.77
N GLY A 652 -3.19 -33.18 -4.96
CA GLY A 652 -4.30 -32.24 -5.00
C GLY A 652 -4.40 -31.34 -3.77
N LEU A 653 -5.61 -30.95 -3.36
CA LEU A 653 -5.84 -30.08 -2.22
C LEU A 653 -6.44 -30.81 -1.02
N ASN A 654 -5.98 -30.48 0.18
CA ASN A 654 -6.52 -30.98 1.43
C ASN A 654 -7.90 -30.40 1.73
N GLN A 655 -8.74 -31.26 2.33
CA GLN A 655 -10.05 -30.88 2.83
C GLN A 655 -9.99 -29.67 3.76
N SER A 656 -10.97 -28.78 3.63
CA SER A 656 -11.21 -27.60 4.51
C SER A 656 -10.10 -26.53 4.58
N THR A 657 -8.89 -26.81 4.10
CA THR A 657 -7.75 -25.87 4.16
C THR A 657 -7.34 -25.34 2.80
N GLY A 658 -7.64 -26.07 1.71
CA GLY A 658 -7.19 -25.65 0.37
C GLY A 658 -5.67 -25.77 0.18
N TYR A 659 -4.95 -26.41 1.10
CA TYR A 659 -3.50 -26.57 1.01
C TYR A 659 -3.14 -27.68 0.04
N ALA A 660 -2.10 -27.46 -0.78
CA ALA A 660 -1.51 -28.51 -1.60
C ALA A 660 -1.09 -29.72 -0.75
N ASN A 661 -1.34 -30.92 -1.27
CA ASN A 661 -0.98 -32.17 -0.63
C ASN A 661 -0.47 -33.19 -1.66
N TRP A 662 0.68 -33.76 -1.36
CA TRP A 662 1.23 -34.93 -2.02
C TRP A 662 1.29 -36.08 -1.02
N ASN A 663 0.43 -37.07 -1.19
CA ASN A 663 0.39 -38.26 -0.34
C ASN A 663 0.88 -39.47 -1.13
N LEU A 664 1.99 -40.07 -0.71
CA LEU A 664 2.61 -41.19 -1.41
C LEU A 664 2.81 -42.38 -0.47
N LEU A 665 2.03 -43.45 -0.67
CA LEU A 665 2.18 -44.74 0.00
C LEU A 665 2.52 -45.82 -1.03
N ASP A 666 3.50 -46.66 -0.72
CA ASP A 666 3.87 -47.83 -1.54
C ASP A 666 2.79 -48.92 -1.52
N SER A 667 3.03 -50.02 -2.26
CA SER A 667 2.12 -51.16 -2.34
C SER A 667 1.98 -51.95 -1.03
N SER A 668 2.73 -51.60 0.02
CA SER A 668 2.54 -52.07 1.40
C SER A 668 1.76 -51.09 2.28
N ARG A 669 1.25 -49.99 1.70
CA ARG A 669 0.57 -48.86 2.37
C ARG A 669 1.44 -48.17 3.41
N THR A 670 2.75 -48.12 3.17
CA THR A 670 3.70 -47.35 3.98
C THR A 670 4.22 -46.16 3.19
N GLY A 671 4.34 -45.00 3.83
CA GLY A 671 4.78 -43.80 3.14
C GLY A 671 4.66 -42.53 3.95
N ALA A 672 4.72 -41.40 3.24
CA ALA A 672 4.66 -40.06 3.80
C ALA A 672 3.81 -39.13 2.94
N ALA A 673 3.25 -38.11 3.59
CA ALA A 673 2.61 -36.99 2.93
C ALA A 673 3.44 -35.72 3.10
N VAL A 674 3.46 -34.89 2.06
CA VAL A 674 3.98 -33.52 2.08
C VAL A 674 2.78 -32.59 1.92
N THR A 675 2.62 -31.62 2.82
CA THR A 675 1.49 -30.67 2.80
C THR A 675 2.03 -29.26 2.85
N GLY A 676 1.51 -28.38 2.00
CA GLY A 676 1.80 -26.94 2.05
C GLY A 676 1.12 -26.24 3.23
N SER A 677 1.27 -24.93 3.31
CA SER A 677 0.70 -24.09 4.38
C SER A 677 -0.18 -22.95 3.88
N THR A 678 -0.30 -22.78 2.57
CA THR A 678 -1.05 -21.69 1.92
C THR A 678 -2.27 -22.24 1.21
N SER A 679 -3.39 -21.54 1.33
CA SER A 679 -4.65 -21.86 0.65
C SER A 679 -4.52 -21.52 -0.83
N LEU A 680 -4.85 -22.45 -1.73
CA LEU A 680 -4.71 -22.29 -3.19
C LEU A 680 -6.06 -22.33 -3.91
N ASN A 681 -7.09 -21.77 -3.27
CA ASN A 681 -8.47 -21.75 -3.77
C ASN A 681 -8.95 -20.31 -4.01
N ASP A 682 -8.05 -19.48 -4.53
CA ASP A 682 -8.24 -18.05 -4.80
C ASP A 682 -8.83 -17.76 -6.20
N GLY A 683 -9.01 -18.78 -7.03
CA GLY A 683 -9.47 -18.65 -8.40
C GLY A 683 -8.38 -18.24 -9.39
N GLY A 684 -7.10 -18.25 -8.99
CA GLY A 684 -5.94 -18.13 -9.85
C GLY A 684 -5.46 -19.47 -10.39
N TRP A 685 -4.61 -19.44 -11.43
CA TRP A 685 -3.87 -20.61 -11.90
C TRP A 685 -2.64 -20.83 -11.02
N HIS A 686 -2.47 -22.07 -10.56
CA HIS A 686 -1.31 -22.51 -9.79
C HIS A 686 -0.63 -23.69 -10.46
N HIS A 687 0.70 -23.72 -10.32
CA HIS A 687 1.54 -24.82 -10.77
C HIS A 687 1.84 -25.75 -9.60
N LEU A 688 1.57 -27.05 -9.75
CA LEU A 688 1.73 -28.03 -8.69
C LEU A 688 2.63 -29.18 -9.13
N VAL A 689 3.76 -29.37 -8.42
CA VAL A 689 4.73 -30.43 -8.74
C VAL A 689 5.04 -31.29 -7.53
N ALA A 690 4.85 -32.60 -7.67
CA ALA A 690 5.23 -33.61 -6.70
C ALA A 690 6.44 -34.39 -7.21
N VAL A 691 7.54 -34.36 -6.46
CA VAL A 691 8.79 -35.04 -6.81
C VAL A 691 9.08 -36.14 -5.80
N ARG A 692 9.38 -37.34 -6.29
CA ARG A 692 10.07 -38.38 -5.53
C ARG A 692 11.50 -38.51 -6.03
N ASP A 693 12.46 -38.32 -5.15
CA ASP A 693 13.88 -38.49 -5.42
C ASP A 693 14.45 -39.60 -4.52
N GLU A 694 14.64 -40.79 -5.11
CA GLU A 694 15.19 -41.95 -4.41
C GLU A 694 16.63 -41.70 -3.96
N SER A 695 17.43 -41.01 -4.78
CA SER A 695 18.85 -40.76 -4.50
C SER A 695 19.06 -39.91 -3.25
N LEU A 696 18.09 -39.05 -2.94
CA LEU A 696 18.05 -38.20 -1.75
C LEU A 696 17.11 -38.75 -0.66
N ASN A 697 16.38 -39.83 -0.93
CA ASN A 697 15.34 -40.39 -0.06
C ASN A 697 14.29 -39.35 0.37
N GLN A 698 13.81 -38.56 -0.60
CA GLN A 698 12.94 -37.40 -0.35
C GLN A 698 11.74 -37.35 -1.29
N ASN A 699 10.57 -37.11 -0.69
CA ASN A 699 9.41 -36.56 -1.38
C ASN A 699 9.43 -35.04 -1.21
N ARG A 700 9.15 -34.31 -2.28
CA ARG A 700 9.11 -32.84 -2.30
C ARG A 700 7.84 -32.38 -3.00
N LEU A 701 7.29 -31.27 -2.52
CA LEU A 701 6.12 -30.63 -3.09
C LEU A 701 6.46 -29.18 -3.40
N TYR A 702 6.20 -28.77 -4.63
CA TYR A 702 6.41 -27.42 -5.11
C TYR A 702 5.07 -26.81 -5.52
N VAL A 703 4.89 -25.53 -5.22
CA VAL A 703 3.76 -24.70 -5.66
C VAL A 703 4.35 -23.45 -6.29
N ASP A 704 3.90 -23.12 -7.49
CA ASP A 704 4.28 -21.89 -8.20
C ASP A 704 5.81 -21.72 -8.30
N GLY A 705 6.49 -22.80 -8.71
CA GLY A 705 7.95 -22.85 -8.81
C GLY A 705 8.70 -22.98 -7.47
N GLY A 706 8.05 -22.73 -6.34
CA GLY A 706 8.67 -22.72 -5.00
C GLY A 706 8.48 -24.02 -4.21
N LEU A 707 9.51 -24.48 -3.50
CA LEU A 707 9.43 -25.64 -2.61
C LEU A 707 8.56 -25.32 -1.38
N VAL A 708 7.43 -26.00 -1.20
CA VAL A 708 6.52 -25.79 -0.06
C VAL A 708 6.67 -26.84 1.03
N GLY A 709 7.33 -27.97 0.75
CA GLY A 709 7.57 -28.98 1.77
C GLY A 709 8.41 -30.15 1.30
N THR A 710 8.95 -30.89 2.28
CA THR A 710 9.67 -32.14 2.07
C THR A 710 9.31 -33.17 3.14
N ALA A 711 9.37 -34.45 2.76
CA ALA A 711 9.29 -35.57 3.69
C ALA A 711 10.28 -36.65 3.28
N THR A 712 10.88 -37.33 4.26
CA THR A 712 11.76 -38.49 4.04
C THR A 712 11.03 -39.76 4.44
N HIS A 713 11.07 -40.81 3.62
CA HIS A 713 10.51 -42.12 3.96
C HIS A 713 11.24 -43.24 3.23
N ASP A 714 11.68 -44.25 3.98
CA ASP A 714 12.30 -45.45 3.42
C ASP A 714 11.22 -46.41 2.88
N TYR A 715 10.96 -46.34 1.58
CA TYR A 715 9.99 -47.22 0.92
C TYR A 715 10.52 -48.66 0.80
N GLY A 716 9.67 -49.63 1.13
CA GLY A 716 10.02 -51.05 1.15
C GLY A 716 9.41 -51.87 0.02
N ALA A 717 8.47 -51.28 -0.72
CA ALA A 717 7.75 -51.90 -1.82
C ALA A 717 7.62 -50.95 -3.02
N ASP A 718 7.19 -51.48 -4.16
CA ASP A 718 6.93 -50.71 -5.39
C ASP A 718 5.66 -49.85 -5.29
N PHE A 719 5.39 -49.08 -6.34
CA PHE A 719 4.21 -48.23 -6.49
C PHE A 719 3.33 -48.71 -7.66
N GLY A 720 3.43 -49.98 -8.03
CA GLY A 720 2.62 -50.56 -9.10
C GLY A 720 1.18 -50.84 -8.64
N ALA A 721 0.23 -50.81 -9.57
CA ALA A 721 -1.16 -51.18 -9.28
C ALA A 721 -1.82 -51.79 -10.51
N SER A 722 -2.87 -52.61 -10.31
CA SER A 722 -3.67 -53.14 -11.43
C SER A 722 -4.94 -52.31 -11.72
N THR A 723 -5.04 -51.13 -11.11
CA THR A 723 -6.19 -50.22 -11.19
C THR A 723 -5.90 -49.04 -12.10
N THR A 724 -6.94 -48.43 -12.66
CA THR A 724 -6.84 -47.23 -13.48
C THR A 724 -6.26 -46.06 -12.69
N LEU A 725 -5.51 -45.19 -13.37
CA LEU A 725 -5.16 -43.87 -12.85
C LEU A 725 -6.36 -42.92 -13.05
N GLY A 726 -6.69 -42.13 -12.03
CA GLY A 726 -7.76 -41.13 -12.09
C GLY A 726 -7.20 -39.72 -12.22
N ILE A 727 -7.78 -38.93 -13.12
CA ILE A 727 -7.58 -37.48 -13.24
C ILE A 727 -8.90 -36.79 -12.88
N GLY A 728 -8.82 -35.80 -12.00
CA GLY A 728 -9.95 -35.13 -11.34
C GLY A 728 -10.68 -36.01 -10.31
N TYR A 729 -10.14 -37.18 -9.98
CA TYR A 729 -10.84 -38.18 -9.15
C TYR A 729 -9.93 -39.26 -8.57
N MET A 730 -10.30 -39.80 -7.41
CA MET A 730 -9.80 -41.09 -6.91
C MET A 730 -10.87 -41.93 -6.21
N ALA A 731 -10.93 -43.21 -6.55
CA ALA A 731 -11.85 -44.20 -5.96
C ALA A 731 -11.24 -44.88 -4.72
N TYR A 732 -11.27 -44.24 -3.55
CA TYR A 732 -10.71 -44.86 -2.34
C TYR A 732 -11.67 -45.90 -1.72
N ASN A 733 -11.23 -47.15 -1.59
CA ASN A 733 -12.01 -48.26 -0.99
C ASN A 733 -13.43 -48.44 -1.58
N LEU A 734 -13.58 -48.24 -2.90
CA LEU A 734 -14.86 -48.29 -3.63
C LEU A 734 -15.87 -47.18 -3.23
N ASN A 735 -15.42 -46.13 -2.54
CA ASN A 735 -16.25 -44.97 -2.24
C ASN A 735 -15.86 -43.76 -3.12
N PRO A 736 -16.71 -43.35 -4.08
CA PRO A 736 -16.34 -42.38 -5.11
C PRO A 736 -16.53 -40.92 -4.65
N ASP A 737 -15.86 -40.49 -3.58
CA ASP A 737 -16.15 -39.18 -2.94
C ASP A 737 -15.03 -38.13 -3.07
N TYR A 738 -13.95 -38.41 -3.82
CA TYR A 738 -12.77 -37.52 -3.92
C TYR A 738 -12.65 -36.88 -5.30
N TYR A 739 -13.64 -36.06 -5.67
CA TYR A 739 -13.66 -35.32 -6.94
C TYR A 739 -13.01 -33.94 -6.82
N TYR A 740 -12.25 -33.58 -7.84
CA TYR A 740 -11.75 -32.23 -8.06
C TYR A 740 -12.86 -31.30 -8.57
N ASP A 741 -12.84 -30.04 -8.11
CA ASP A 741 -13.79 -28.98 -8.47
C ASP A 741 -12.99 -27.76 -8.93
N GLY A 742 -12.93 -27.54 -10.25
CA GLY A 742 -12.11 -26.49 -10.85
C GLY A 742 -11.48 -26.89 -12.19
N LEU A 743 -10.60 -26.03 -12.70
CA LEU A 743 -9.91 -26.24 -13.97
C LEU A 743 -8.63 -27.06 -13.75
N LEU A 744 -8.34 -27.97 -14.69
CA LEU A 744 -7.04 -28.65 -14.83
C LEU A 744 -6.50 -28.47 -16.24
N ASP A 745 -5.18 -28.38 -16.31
CA ASP A 745 -4.44 -28.20 -17.55
C ASP A 745 -3.03 -28.80 -17.44
N GLU A 746 -2.40 -29.11 -18.58
CA GLU A 746 -0.97 -29.38 -18.68
C GLU A 746 -0.43 -30.47 -17.70
N ILE A 747 -1.00 -31.68 -17.71
CA ILE A 747 -0.61 -32.78 -16.79
C ILE A 747 0.54 -33.60 -17.38
N ALA A 748 1.68 -33.67 -16.69
CA ALA A 748 2.88 -34.40 -17.13
C ALA A 748 3.46 -35.31 -16.05
N LEU A 749 3.98 -36.48 -16.47
CA LEU A 749 4.72 -37.42 -15.63
C LEU A 749 6.13 -37.66 -16.20
N TYR A 750 7.10 -37.87 -15.31
CA TYR A 750 8.51 -38.09 -15.66
C TYR A 750 9.08 -39.28 -14.87
N ASP A 751 9.98 -40.05 -15.48
CA ASP A 751 10.69 -41.19 -14.86
C ASP A 751 11.92 -40.78 -14.03
N ARG A 752 11.98 -39.50 -13.66
CA ARG A 752 13.09 -38.90 -12.90
C ARG A 752 12.62 -37.77 -11.99
N PRO A 753 13.47 -37.31 -11.05
CA PRO A 753 13.17 -36.11 -10.30
C PRO A 753 13.48 -34.88 -11.17
N LEU A 754 12.49 -33.98 -11.35
CA LEU A 754 12.77 -32.65 -11.88
C LEU A 754 13.60 -31.84 -10.88
N THR A 755 14.51 -31.02 -11.41
CA THR A 755 15.31 -30.09 -10.62
C THR A 755 14.52 -28.82 -10.31
N GLU A 756 14.94 -28.08 -9.28
CA GLU A 756 14.29 -26.80 -8.93
C GLU A 756 14.35 -25.78 -10.06
N GLY A 757 15.43 -25.80 -10.85
CA GLY A 757 15.55 -24.95 -12.03
C GLY A 757 14.51 -25.30 -13.10
N GLU A 758 14.34 -26.59 -13.41
CA GLU A 758 13.32 -27.04 -14.38
C GLU A 758 11.90 -26.71 -13.90
N ILE A 759 11.60 -26.95 -12.63
CA ILE A 759 10.29 -26.64 -12.04
C ILE A 759 10.01 -25.13 -12.10
N LEU A 760 11.01 -24.29 -11.78
CA LEU A 760 10.90 -22.85 -11.88
C LEU A 760 10.75 -22.39 -13.34
N ASP A 761 11.49 -23.00 -14.25
CA ASP A 761 11.40 -22.73 -15.67
C ASP A 761 10.01 -23.07 -16.22
N HIS A 762 9.42 -24.18 -15.78
CA HIS A 762 8.07 -24.64 -16.15
C HIS A 762 6.98 -23.72 -15.61
N TRP A 763 7.15 -23.20 -14.39
CA TRP A 763 6.23 -22.22 -13.79
C TRP A 763 6.21 -20.89 -14.55
N ASN A 764 7.36 -20.42 -15.06
CA ASN A 764 7.50 -19.25 -15.93
C ASN A 764 6.73 -17.99 -15.46
N GLY A 765 6.77 -17.69 -14.15
CA GLY A 765 6.07 -16.52 -13.60
C GLY A 765 4.54 -16.57 -13.72
N GLY A 766 3.95 -17.77 -13.79
CA GLY A 766 2.50 -17.95 -13.89
C GLY A 766 1.94 -17.93 -15.31
N ALA A 767 2.77 -17.77 -16.34
CA ALA A 767 2.32 -17.69 -17.73
C ALA A 767 1.95 -19.06 -18.34
N GLY A 768 2.30 -20.17 -17.67
CA GLY A 768 2.29 -21.50 -18.25
C GLY A 768 3.40 -21.67 -19.30
N LYS A 769 3.87 -22.90 -19.46
CA LYS A 769 4.64 -23.34 -20.62
C LYS A 769 4.05 -24.65 -21.06
N SER A 770 3.74 -24.80 -22.34
CA SER A 770 3.49 -26.14 -22.85
C SER A 770 4.81 -26.86 -23.01
N TYR A 771 4.89 -28.06 -22.44
CA TYR A 771 6.14 -28.81 -22.34
C TYR A 771 6.56 -29.48 -23.66
N CYS A 772 5.66 -29.49 -24.66
CA CYS A 772 5.91 -30.05 -25.98
C CYS A 772 5.15 -29.31 -27.09
N VAL A 773 5.79 -29.09 -28.23
CA VAL A 773 5.10 -28.82 -29.51
C VAL A 773 4.99 -30.10 -30.35
N GLU A 774 3.94 -30.21 -31.17
CA GLU A 774 3.95 -31.13 -32.31
C GLU A 774 5.10 -30.73 -33.23
N GLY A 775 6.21 -31.48 -33.20
CA GLY A 775 7.17 -31.42 -34.28
C GLY A 775 6.47 -31.80 -35.60
N PRO A 776 6.90 -31.26 -36.76
CA PRO A 776 6.31 -31.60 -38.05
C PRO A 776 6.34 -33.12 -38.29
N ALA A 777 5.18 -33.75 -38.19
CA ALA A 777 5.04 -35.18 -38.42
C ALA A 777 4.99 -35.43 -39.93
N ALA A 778 6.07 -35.97 -40.48
CA ALA A 778 6.16 -36.34 -41.89
C ALA A 778 4.96 -37.22 -42.29
N PRO A 779 4.30 -36.96 -43.44
CA PRO A 779 3.08 -37.68 -43.78
C PRO A 779 3.32 -39.19 -43.91
N VAL A 780 2.60 -39.98 -43.12
CA VAL A 780 2.64 -41.45 -43.11
C VAL A 780 1.32 -42.00 -43.66
N ILE A 781 1.39 -42.90 -44.64
CA ILE A 781 0.20 -43.59 -45.16
C ILE A 781 -0.25 -44.63 -44.13
N VAL A 782 -1.46 -44.47 -43.61
CA VAL A 782 -2.07 -45.36 -42.61
C VAL A 782 -3.10 -46.31 -43.22
N SER A 783 -3.53 -46.06 -44.45
CA SER A 783 -4.41 -47.00 -45.16
C SER A 783 -3.62 -48.25 -45.57
N ALA A 784 -4.14 -49.43 -45.24
CA ALA A 784 -3.56 -50.71 -45.68
C ALA A 784 -3.83 -50.95 -47.18
N PRO A 785 -2.86 -51.46 -47.97
CA PRO A 785 -3.05 -51.61 -49.41
C PRO A 785 -4.11 -52.66 -49.72
N VAL A 786 -5.09 -52.31 -50.54
CA VAL A 786 -5.96 -53.30 -51.19
C VAL A 786 -5.09 -54.04 -52.22
N THR A 787 -5.09 -55.38 -52.19
CA THR A 787 -4.25 -56.22 -53.05
C THR A 787 -5.04 -57.15 -53.95
N THR A 788 -6.37 -57.04 -53.95
CA THR A 788 -7.28 -57.86 -54.75
C THR A 788 -8.39 -57.02 -55.37
N GLY A 789 -8.87 -57.41 -56.55
CA GLY A 789 -9.94 -56.73 -57.28
C GLY A 789 -10.62 -57.64 -58.30
N THR A 790 -11.79 -57.24 -58.80
CA THR A 790 -12.61 -58.04 -59.73
C THR A 790 -12.47 -57.55 -61.17
N VAL A 791 -12.31 -58.49 -62.11
CA VAL A 791 -12.18 -58.16 -63.54
C VAL A 791 -13.46 -57.53 -64.08
N GLY A 792 -13.34 -56.30 -64.58
CA GLY A 792 -14.44 -55.55 -65.20
C GLY A 792 -14.95 -54.37 -64.36
N ASP A 793 -14.57 -54.30 -63.08
CA ASP A 793 -14.94 -53.21 -62.18
C ASP A 793 -13.80 -52.17 -62.06
N PRO A 794 -14.12 -50.88 -61.88
CA PRO A 794 -13.11 -49.86 -61.61
C PRO A 794 -12.44 -50.11 -60.26
N TYR A 795 -11.11 -50.09 -60.26
CA TYR A 795 -10.30 -50.24 -59.05
C TYR A 795 -10.18 -48.90 -58.32
N VAL A 796 -10.77 -48.79 -57.13
CA VAL A 796 -10.76 -47.58 -56.31
C VAL A 796 -10.22 -47.92 -54.92
N TYR A 797 -9.28 -47.11 -54.43
CA TYR A 797 -8.67 -47.25 -53.12
C TYR A 797 -8.41 -45.86 -52.55
N ASP A 798 -8.99 -45.55 -51.40
CA ASP A 798 -8.76 -44.30 -50.69
C ASP A 798 -7.49 -44.42 -49.86
N VAL A 799 -6.53 -43.54 -50.16
CA VAL A 799 -5.27 -43.44 -49.43
C VAL A 799 -5.47 -42.48 -48.26
N ASN A 800 -5.40 -43.00 -47.04
CA ASN A 800 -5.43 -42.18 -45.83
C ASN A 800 -3.99 -42.00 -45.33
N ALA A 801 -3.62 -40.77 -45.01
CA ALA A 801 -2.35 -40.43 -44.41
C ALA A 801 -2.57 -39.59 -43.15
N THR A 802 -1.66 -39.72 -42.18
CA THR A 802 -1.56 -38.87 -40.98
C THR A 802 -0.29 -38.02 -41.06
N GLY A 803 -0.21 -36.91 -40.34
CA GLY A 803 0.93 -35.98 -40.29
C GLY A 803 0.48 -34.53 -40.11
N ASN A 804 1.36 -33.62 -39.67
CA ASN A 804 1.11 -32.18 -39.57
C ASN A 804 2.27 -31.40 -40.27
N PRO A 805 1.99 -30.25 -40.91
CA PRO A 805 2.98 -29.47 -41.65
C PRO A 805 3.92 -28.65 -40.78
#